data_AF-A0A354UQ28-F1
#
_entry.id   AF-A0A354UQ28-F1
#
_cell.length_a   1.000
_cell.length_b   1.000
_cell.length_c   1.000
_cell.angle_alpha   90.00
_cell.angle_beta   90.00
_cell.angle_gamma   90.00
#
_symmetry.space_group_name_H-M   'P 1'
#
loop_
_entity.id
_entity.type
_entity.pdbx_description
1 polymer ?
#
loop_
_entity_poly.entity_id
_entity_poly.type
_entity_poly.pdbx_seq_one_letter_code
_entity_poly.pdbx_strand_id
1 'polypeptide(L)'
;MVKKMIELKNIKKNYISKGGNVVNALKDINLTLPSFGMVFIVGKSGSGKSTLLNVIGGLDEINEGNVYFDGKEINLKNKKTSDLYRKKDIGFVFQEYNLLDNNTVFENIELAAKLCGKTDKDINKAISEVGLSEYSSHFSNELSGGQKQRVAIARAIVKQPKVILADEPTGNLDSSTSDEIFALLKSLSKRRLVLVVTHDIAASEKYADRIITVKDGLIEKDEERTSTKENFQEKQAVENEIYDKDLPFRTIVKQGLKNLGYKKGRTILTVCLLFLSVAVMLWSQMFIATDSQKIMARSLHKNGEDIVFLYQEQYLSEGTPPSGSVSTISAPLSHEGLNYISSVVKPQIGTNITPSLIRKVVEVSKMSDVTSLGFELYDGAIDSEEKNYAYLSDYTIDKYFELFNVSKVNYADYIGKEIVFSTAQTEETVILAGVFKTDYRKYYEWDYEREHFFLKANLTQEQSMKAYYCEDKAEIAFLKKDKLLDLYEKESRGLYIFNVNSFVRTSSGEKVFGAYTVTLESENKSVDLNKPYFLIREEVSKFYSDSGEVENYVLKPGEIILPIKLYRDLFEPDYRSGAIPEFLGKKITVSLSNYGETDKLTKTKELTLKGVAEETHSDSSQYIYINGDDGKNIRSYTLFCNQNFAIANISTLSKGQLTEFFEMLREKYEIATANIMSYSVYDLEDTFKLSSVILQIIAVIMFIVSLLLVINTVFVFVTSKTKEIGIMRAFGISGKSIIEIHLVKVIFIAIVSFVLTNITAVGLIALTGAAFSGPNSLYCSWIAYDGITVLLSILCNMIFPILFSLLPLNKINRMKPVDAIRSV
;
A
#
# COMPACT_ATOMS: atom_id res chain seq x y z
N MET A 1 -44.43 -38.19 -53.78
CA MET A 1 -44.76 -36.88 -53.16
C MET A 1 -43.46 -36.10 -53.03
N VAL A 2 -43.42 -34.82 -53.42
CA VAL A 2 -42.24 -33.97 -53.21
C VAL A 2 -42.05 -33.78 -51.71
N LYS A 3 -40.86 -34.10 -51.19
CA LYS A 3 -40.55 -33.94 -49.77
C LYS A 3 -40.63 -32.46 -49.39
N LYS A 4 -41.45 -32.14 -48.38
CA LYS A 4 -41.62 -30.78 -47.85
C LYS A 4 -40.46 -30.45 -46.91
N MET A 5 -39.79 -29.33 -47.12
CA MET A 5 -38.70 -28.87 -46.25
C MET A 5 -39.15 -27.82 -45.26
N ILE A 6 -39.90 -26.82 -45.70
CA ILE A 6 -40.44 -25.77 -44.84
C ILE A 6 -41.96 -25.70 -45.04
N GLU A 7 -42.71 -25.64 -43.94
CA GLU A 7 -44.15 -25.41 -43.94
C GLU A 7 -44.48 -24.27 -42.97
N LEU A 8 -45.12 -23.23 -43.49
CA LEU A 8 -45.62 -22.08 -42.75
C LEU A 8 -47.14 -22.22 -42.63
N LYS A 9 -47.66 -22.23 -41.40
CA LYS A 9 -49.11 -22.26 -41.13
C LYS A 9 -49.53 -21.01 -40.37
N ASN A 10 -50.45 -20.26 -40.97
CA ASN A 10 -51.08 -19.08 -40.41
C ASN A 10 -50.11 -18.03 -39.84
N ILE A 11 -48.99 -17.79 -40.53
CA ILE A 11 -47.95 -16.91 -40.02
C ILE A 11 -48.40 -15.45 -40.06
N LYS A 12 -48.39 -14.80 -38.89
CA LYS A 12 -48.58 -13.35 -38.77
C LYS A 12 -47.37 -12.70 -38.11
N LYS A 13 -46.97 -11.55 -38.65
CA LYS A 13 -45.87 -10.75 -38.13
C LYS A 13 -46.22 -9.28 -38.17
N ASN A 14 -46.17 -8.66 -36.99
CA ASN A 14 -46.46 -7.25 -36.79
C ASN A 14 -45.21 -6.56 -36.22
N TYR A 15 -44.94 -5.34 -36.68
CA TYR A 15 -43.91 -4.47 -36.12
C TYR A 15 -44.55 -3.25 -35.48
N ILE A 16 -43.94 -2.76 -34.40
CA ILE A 16 -44.33 -1.51 -33.77
C ILE A 16 -43.37 -0.43 -34.25
N SER A 17 -43.89 0.57 -34.95
CA SER A 17 -43.12 1.73 -35.39
C SER A 17 -42.64 2.56 -34.20
N LYS A 18 -41.63 3.43 -34.41
CA LYS A 18 -41.13 4.35 -33.37
C LYS A 18 -42.23 5.26 -32.79
N GLY A 19 -43.27 5.56 -33.56
CA GLY A 19 -44.43 6.34 -33.11
C GLY A 19 -45.57 5.52 -32.50
N GLY A 20 -45.38 4.22 -32.24
CA GLY A 20 -46.38 3.35 -31.60
C GLY A 20 -47.37 2.68 -32.56
N ASN A 21 -47.44 3.09 -33.83
CA ASN A 21 -48.32 2.46 -34.82
C ASN A 21 -47.90 1.01 -35.10
N VAL A 22 -48.89 0.11 -35.15
CA VAL A 22 -48.70 -1.30 -35.51
C VAL A 22 -48.76 -1.46 -37.02
N VAL A 23 -47.72 -2.05 -37.60
CA VAL A 23 -47.62 -2.37 -39.03
C VAL A 23 -47.67 -3.89 -39.20
N ASN A 24 -48.72 -4.39 -39.86
CA ASN A 24 -48.90 -5.81 -40.14
C ASN A 24 -48.09 -6.18 -41.40
N ALA A 25 -46.86 -6.67 -41.19
CA ALA A 25 -45.93 -6.98 -42.26
C ALA A 25 -46.21 -8.33 -42.94
N LEU A 26 -46.70 -9.33 -42.21
CA LEU A 26 -47.19 -10.60 -42.75
C LEU A 26 -48.59 -10.88 -42.20
N LYS A 27 -49.52 -11.19 -43.10
CA LYS A 27 -50.94 -11.39 -42.80
C LYS A 27 -51.33 -12.81 -43.21
N ASP A 28 -51.33 -13.73 -42.25
CA ASP A 28 -51.85 -15.11 -42.42
C ASP A 28 -51.19 -15.89 -43.57
N ILE A 29 -49.86 -15.89 -43.60
CA ILE A 29 -49.09 -16.60 -44.64
C ILE A 29 -49.16 -18.11 -44.43
N ASN A 30 -49.63 -18.81 -45.46
CA ASN A 30 -49.63 -20.26 -45.57
C ASN A 30 -48.78 -20.65 -46.79
N LEU A 31 -47.68 -21.36 -46.57
CA LEU A 31 -46.70 -21.66 -47.63
C LEU A 31 -45.98 -22.99 -47.38
N THR A 32 -45.79 -23.78 -48.43
CA THR A 32 -44.99 -25.01 -48.38
C THR A 32 -43.87 -24.96 -49.41
N LEU A 33 -42.62 -25.16 -48.96
CA LEU A 33 -41.42 -25.13 -49.81
C LEU A 33 -40.81 -26.54 -49.96
N PRO A 34 -40.28 -26.86 -51.15
CA PRO A 34 -39.67 -28.17 -51.44
C PRO A 34 -38.30 -28.34 -50.77
N SER A 35 -37.77 -29.57 -50.77
CA SER A 35 -36.44 -29.90 -50.25
C SER A 35 -35.25 -29.42 -51.08
N PHE A 36 -35.47 -29.11 -52.34
CA PHE A 36 -34.45 -28.61 -53.26
C PHE A 36 -35.10 -27.74 -54.34
N GLY A 37 -34.28 -27.11 -55.18
CA GLY A 37 -34.73 -26.18 -56.20
C GLY A 37 -34.56 -24.72 -55.79
N MET A 38 -34.64 -23.84 -56.78
CA MET A 38 -34.46 -22.40 -56.65
C MET A 38 -35.81 -21.71 -56.68
N VAL A 39 -36.25 -21.20 -55.53
CA VAL A 39 -37.53 -20.53 -55.36
C VAL A 39 -37.29 -19.04 -55.26
N PHE A 40 -38.02 -18.25 -56.04
CA PHE A 40 -37.96 -16.80 -56.01
C PHE A 40 -39.18 -16.24 -55.28
N ILE A 41 -38.95 -15.28 -54.38
CA ILE A 41 -39.99 -14.47 -53.75
C ILE A 41 -39.87 -13.05 -54.31
N VAL A 42 -40.85 -12.65 -55.11
CA VAL A 42 -40.88 -11.37 -55.84
C VAL A 42 -42.03 -10.49 -55.37
N GLY A 43 -41.95 -9.19 -55.64
CA GLY A 43 -42.97 -8.21 -55.25
C GLY A 43 -42.40 -6.82 -54.98
N LYS A 44 -43.27 -5.82 -54.84
CA LYS A 44 -42.88 -4.41 -54.62
C LYS A 44 -42.15 -4.19 -53.29
N SER A 45 -41.36 -3.11 -53.18
CA SER A 45 -40.74 -2.74 -51.90
C SER A 45 -41.81 -2.56 -50.82
N GLY A 46 -41.50 -2.98 -49.58
CA GLY A 46 -42.46 -2.95 -48.46
C GLY A 46 -43.53 -4.05 -48.46
N SER A 47 -43.58 -4.95 -49.46
CA SER A 47 -44.64 -5.98 -49.52
C SER A 47 -44.54 -7.10 -48.48
N GLY A 48 -43.45 -7.17 -47.71
CA GLY A 48 -43.23 -8.21 -46.68
C GLY A 48 -42.21 -9.30 -47.05
N LYS A 49 -41.58 -9.27 -48.23
CA LYS A 49 -40.63 -10.30 -48.71
C LYS A 49 -39.48 -10.59 -47.76
N SER A 50 -38.69 -9.58 -47.40
CA SER A 50 -37.55 -9.77 -46.50
C SER A 50 -38.01 -10.14 -45.08
N THR A 51 -39.20 -9.70 -44.66
CA THR A 51 -39.82 -10.16 -43.40
C THR A 51 -40.12 -11.66 -43.45
N LEU A 52 -40.71 -12.13 -44.55
CA LEU A 52 -40.97 -13.56 -44.78
C LEU A 52 -39.68 -14.37 -44.79
N LEU A 53 -38.64 -13.88 -45.46
CA LEU A 53 -37.31 -14.51 -45.48
C LEU A 53 -36.68 -14.60 -44.08
N ASN A 54 -36.75 -13.51 -43.31
CA ASN A 54 -36.23 -13.46 -41.95
C ASN A 54 -36.95 -14.41 -40.99
N VAL A 55 -38.27 -14.55 -41.13
CA VAL A 55 -39.05 -15.54 -40.37
C VAL A 55 -38.65 -16.96 -40.77
N ILE A 56 -38.58 -17.26 -42.08
CA ILE A 56 -38.20 -18.58 -42.58
C ILE A 56 -36.83 -19.01 -42.07
N GLY A 57 -35.86 -18.10 -42.05
CA GLY A 57 -34.52 -18.41 -41.54
C GLY A 57 -34.33 -18.16 -40.06
N GLY A 58 -35.38 -17.85 -39.31
CA GLY A 58 -35.33 -17.67 -37.86
C GLY A 58 -34.45 -16.50 -37.40
N LEU A 59 -34.27 -15.45 -38.21
CA LEU A 59 -33.66 -14.18 -37.78
C LEU A 59 -34.64 -13.30 -37.01
N ASP A 60 -35.94 -13.53 -37.21
CA ASP A 60 -37.02 -12.86 -36.49
C ASP A 60 -38.01 -13.89 -35.94
N GLU A 61 -38.74 -13.48 -34.91
CA GLU A 61 -39.80 -14.26 -34.29
C GLU A 61 -41.15 -14.00 -34.97
N ILE A 62 -42.13 -14.87 -34.73
CA ILE A 62 -43.51 -14.71 -35.20
C ILE A 62 -44.44 -14.31 -34.06
N ASN A 63 -45.51 -13.57 -34.39
CA ASN A 63 -46.55 -13.25 -33.41
C ASN A 63 -47.52 -14.44 -33.25
N GLU A 64 -48.03 -14.94 -34.38
CA GLU A 64 -48.98 -16.07 -34.47
C GLU A 64 -48.57 -17.04 -35.59
N GLY A 65 -49.07 -18.28 -35.48
CA GLY A 65 -48.81 -19.37 -36.43
C GLY A 65 -47.68 -20.30 -36.00
N ASN A 66 -47.35 -21.26 -36.87
CA ASN A 66 -46.33 -22.28 -36.61
C ASN A 66 -45.44 -22.48 -37.84
N VAL A 67 -44.14 -22.66 -37.60
CA VAL A 67 -43.13 -22.95 -38.62
C VAL A 67 -42.65 -24.38 -38.44
N TYR A 68 -42.71 -25.19 -39.48
CA TYR A 68 -42.21 -26.55 -39.49
C TYR A 68 -41.04 -26.67 -40.46
N PHE A 69 -40.02 -27.42 -40.06
CA PHE A 69 -38.82 -27.71 -40.84
C PHE A 69 -38.53 -29.20 -40.83
N ASP A 70 -38.44 -29.82 -42.00
CA ASP A 70 -38.26 -31.27 -42.18
C ASP A 70 -39.28 -32.07 -41.33
N GLY A 71 -40.53 -31.56 -41.28
CA GLY A 71 -41.64 -32.13 -40.51
C GLY A 71 -41.67 -31.81 -39.01
N LYS A 72 -40.67 -31.10 -38.45
CA LYS A 72 -40.60 -30.76 -37.02
C LYS A 72 -40.93 -29.29 -36.80
N GLU A 73 -41.75 -28.99 -35.79
CA GLU A 73 -42.03 -27.61 -35.41
C GLU A 73 -40.78 -26.91 -34.85
N ILE A 74 -40.50 -25.70 -35.32
CA ILE A 74 -39.43 -24.85 -34.81
C ILE A 74 -40.04 -23.71 -34.00
N ASN A 75 -39.78 -23.72 -32.70
CA ASN A 75 -40.14 -22.60 -31.84
C ASN A 75 -39.15 -21.44 -32.02
N LEU A 76 -39.48 -20.48 -32.89
CA LEU A 76 -38.66 -19.29 -33.16
C LEU A 76 -38.58 -18.31 -31.98
N LYS A 77 -39.49 -18.39 -31.00
CA LYS A 77 -39.44 -17.56 -29.77
C LYS A 77 -38.36 -18.08 -28.80
N ASN A 78 -38.01 -19.36 -28.86
CA ASN A 78 -36.91 -19.92 -28.08
C ASN A 78 -35.57 -19.64 -28.77
N LYS A 79 -34.75 -18.78 -28.14
CA LYS A 79 -33.43 -18.38 -28.67
C LYS A 79 -32.51 -19.56 -28.93
N LYS A 80 -32.45 -20.55 -28.03
CA LYS A 80 -31.57 -21.72 -28.21
C LYS A 80 -31.97 -22.54 -29.43
N THR A 81 -33.28 -22.81 -29.58
CA THR A 81 -33.82 -23.53 -30.73
C THR A 81 -33.59 -22.76 -32.03
N SER A 82 -33.82 -21.45 -32.03
CA SER A 82 -33.63 -20.57 -33.18
C SER A 82 -32.14 -20.44 -33.58
N ASP A 83 -31.23 -20.28 -32.61
CA ASP A 83 -29.78 -20.25 -32.83
C ASP A 83 -29.30 -21.58 -33.43
N LEU A 84 -29.77 -22.73 -32.93
CA LEU A 84 -29.43 -24.06 -33.44
C LEU A 84 -29.97 -24.29 -34.86
N TYR A 85 -31.21 -23.87 -35.14
CA TYR A 85 -31.80 -23.92 -36.47
C TYR A 85 -30.97 -23.14 -37.48
N ARG A 86 -30.60 -21.89 -37.13
CA ARG A 86 -29.71 -21.08 -37.96
C ARG A 86 -28.37 -21.76 -38.15
N LYS A 87 -27.76 -22.26 -37.07
CA LYS A 87 -26.46 -22.94 -37.09
C LYS A 87 -26.43 -24.16 -38.01
N LYS A 88 -27.43 -25.03 -37.95
CA LYS A 88 -27.40 -26.33 -38.63
C LYS A 88 -27.96 -26.29 -40.04
N ASP A 89 -29.12 -25.63 -40.21
CA ASP A 89 -29.98 -25.89 -41.35
C ASP A 89 -29.99 -24.73 -42.35
N ILE A 90 -29.65 -23.51 -41.91
CA ILE A 90 -29.78 -22.27 -42.69
C ILE A 90 -28.42 -21.64 -43.04
N GLY A 91 -28.24 -21.29 -44.31
CA GLY A 91 -27.19 -20.40 -44.79
C GLY A 91 -27.80 -19.08 -45.26
N PHE A 92 -27.29 -17.94 -44.79
CA PHE A 92 -27.77 -16.62 -45.18
C PHE A 92 -26.78 -15.89 -46.07
N VAL A 93 -27.28 -15.33 -47.16
CA VAL A 93 -26.59 -14.42 -48.08
C VAL A 93 -27.31 -13.08 -48.02
N PHE A 94 -26.62 -12.05 -47.56
CA PHE A 94 -27.18 -10.71 -47.33
C PHE A 94 -26.93 -9.78 -48.52
N GLN A 95 -27.82 -8.81 -48.73
CA GLN A 95 -27.71 -7.78 -49.76
C GLN A 95 -26.41 -6.97 -49.69
N GLU A 96 -26.02 -6.52 -48.49
CA GLU A 96 -24.79 -5.74 -48.29
C GLU A 96 -23.53 -6.60 -48.04
N TYR A 97 -23.55 -7.90 -48.38
CA TYR A 97 -22.50 -8.91 -48.13
C TYR A 97 -22.25 -9.21 -46.64
N ASN A 98 -22.27 -8.18 -45.78
CA ASN A 98 -22.10 -8.24 -44.33
C ASN A 98 -20.81 -8.98 -43.94
N LEU A 99 -19.70 -8.69 -44.61
CA LEU A 99 -18.37 -9.22 -44.29
C LEU A 99 -17.73 -8.40 -43.16
N LEU A 100 -16.82 -9.02 -42.42
CA LEU A 100 -16.01 -8.36 -41.40
C LEU A 100 -14.78 -7.75 -42.08
N ASP A 101 -14.71 -6.41 -42.11
CA ASP A 101 -13.72 -5.66 -42.89
C ASP A 101 -12.25 -5.95 -42.52
N ASN A 102 -12.00 -6.24 -41.24
CA ASN A 102 -10.67 -6.54 -40.72
C ASN A 102 -10.31 -8.03 -40.81
N ASN A 103 -11.10 -8.82 -41.54
CA ASN A 103 -10.89 -10.25 -41.71
C ASN A 103 -10.57 -10.58 -43.16
N THR A 104 -9.72 -11.58 -43.34
CA THR A 104 -9.47 -12.16 -44.67
C THR A 104 -10.70 -12.93 -45.18
N VAL A 105 -10.70 -13.33 -46.45
CA VAL A 105 -11.70 -14.26 -47.02
C VAL A 105 -11.78 -15.53 -46.17
N PHE A 106 -10.64 -16.13 -45.85
CA PHE A 106 -10.56 -17.30 -44.99
C PHE A 106 -11.19 -17.05 -43.63
N GLU A 107 -10.83 -15.97 -42.94
CA GLU A 107 -11.33 -15.66 -41.59
C GLU A 107 -12.83 -15.33 -41.56
N ASN A 108 -13.37 -14.71 -42.63
CA ASN A 108 -14.80 -14.45 -42.77
C ASN A 108 -15.62 -15.75 -42.84
N ILE A 109 -15.05 -16.80 -43.44
CA ILE A 109 -15.68 -18.12 -43.58
C ILE A 109 -15.39 -18.99 -42.35
N GLU A 110 -14.19 -18.85 -41.75
CA GLU A 110 -13.71 -19.60 -40.59
C GLU A 110 -14.71 -19.56 -39.44
N LEU A 111 -15.27 -18.39 -39.12
CA LEU A 111 -16.17 -18.24 -37.99
C LEU A 111 -17.42 -19.13 -38.11
N ALA A 112 -18.02 -19.18 -39.31
CA ALA A 112 -19.16 -20.05 -39.60
C ALA A 112 -18.74 -21.53 -39.66
N ALA A 113 -17.54 -21.83 -40.17
CA ALA A 113 -17.02 -23.19 -40.29
C ALA A 113 -16.74 -23.82 -38.91
N LYS A 114 -16.02 -23.11 -38.04
CA LYS A 114 -15.66 -23.59 -36.69
C LYS A 114 -16.89 -23.83 -35.81
N LEU A 115 -17.95 -23.02 -36.00
CA LEU A 115 -19.24 -23.21 -35.34
C LEU A 115 -19.85 -24.59 -35.66
N CYS A 116 -19.65 -25.10 -36.87
CA CYS A 116 -20.16 -26.40 -37.34
C CYS A 116 -19.10 -27.51 -37.29
N GLY A 117 -17.99 -27.32 -36.56
CA GLY A 117 -16.94 -28.34 -36.45
C GLY A 117 -16.13 -28.58 -37.72
N LYS A 118 -16.21 -27.67 -38.69
CA LYS A 118 -15.52 -27.81 -39.98
C LYS A 118 -14.05 -27.44 -39.88
N THR A 119 -13.26 -28.13 -40.69
CA THR A 119 -11.79 -28.00 -40.75
C THR A 119 -11.37 -26.93 -41.75
N ASP A 120 -10.09 -26.57 -41.74
CA ASP A 120 -9.53 -25.61 -42.70
C ASP A 120 -9.61 -26.15 -44.14
N LYS A 121 -9.63 -27.47 -44.32
CA LYS A 121 -9.87 -28.11 -45.62
C LYS A 121 -11.28 -27.82 -46.13
N ASP A 122 -12.28 -27.84 -45.26
CA ASP A 122 -13.67 -27.53 -45.62
C ASP A 122 -13.82 -26.04 -46.00
N ILE A 123 -13.12 -25.15 -45.31
CA ILE A 123 -13.08 -23.72 -45.62
C ILE A 123 -12.49 -23.53 -47.03
N ASN A 124 -11.33 -24.11 -47.31
CA ASN A 124 -10.68 -24.00 -48.62
C ASN A 124 -11.53 -24.61 -49.74
N LYS A 125 -12.26 -25.70 -49.45
CA LYS A 125 -13.23 -26.27 -50.39
C LYS A 125 -14.37 -25.30 -50.69
N ALA A 126 -14.96 -24.66 -49.67
CA ALA A 126 -16.02 -23.67 -49.87
C ALA A 126 -15.54 -22.43 -50.66
N ILE A 127 -14.30 -21.99 -50.42
CA ILE A 127 -13.65 -20.90 -51.18
C ILE A 127 -13.47 -21.32 -52.65
N SER A 128 -13.04 -22.56 -52.90
CA SER A 128 -12.86 -23.11 -54.24
C SER A 128 -14.19 -23.27 -54.99
N GLU A 129 -15.26 -23.72 -54.31
CA GLU A 129 -16.61 -23.84 -54.89
C GLU A 129 -17.19 -22.52 -55.40
N VAL A 130 -16.72 -21.38 -54.87
CA VAL A 130 -17.12 -20.04 -55.34
C VAL A 130 -16.08 -19.36 -56.23
N GLY A 131 -15.00 -20.07 -56.61
CA GLY A 131 -13.98 -19.54 -57.51
C GLY A 131 -13.04 -18.50 -56.90
N LEU A 132 -12.82 -18.51 -55.58
CA LEU A 132 -12.00 -17.51 -54.86
C LEU A 132 -10.71 -18.06 -54.25
N SER A 133 -10.19 -19.19 -54.75
CA SER A 133 -9.03 -19.88 -54.15
C SER A 133 -7.81 -18.97 -53.98
N GLU A 134 -7.52 -18.12 -54.96
CA GLU A 134 -6.38 -17.17 -54.95
C GLU A 134 -6.58 -15.99 -53.99
N TYR A 135 -7.82 -15.74 -53.56
CA TYR A 135 -8.19 -14.62 -52.70
C TYR A 135 -8.26 -14.99 -51.22
N SER A 136 -7.94 -16.24 -50.84
CA SER A 136 -8.11 -16.76 -49.48
C SER A 136 -7.50 -15.88 -48.37
N SER A 137 -6.32 -15.31 -48.63
CA SER A 137 -5.59 -14.43 -47.70
C SER A 137 -5.87 -12.94 -47.85
N HIS A 138 -6.67 -12.52 -48.83
CA HIS A 138 -7.00 -11.12 -49.06
C HIS A 138 -8.04 -10.64 -48.04
N PHE A 139 -7.92 -9.39 -47.60
CA PHE A 139 -8.90 -8.73 -46.75
C PHE A 139 -10.17 -8.38 -47.54
N SER A 140 -11.32 -8.34 -46.87
CA SER A 140 -12.58 -8.08 -47.60
C SER A 140 -12.62 -6.69 -48.22
N ASN A 141 -11.89 -5.70 -47.71
CA ASN A 141 -11.77 -4.37 -48.32
C ASN A 141 -10.98 -4.36 -49.64
N GLU A 142 -10.22 -5.42 -49.96
CA GLU A 142 -9.45 -5.58 -51.20
C GLU A 142 -10.28 -6.21 -52.34
N LEU A 143 -11.50 -6.65 -52.06
CA LEU A 143 -12.34 -7.41 -53.00
C LEU A 143 -13.36 -6.54 -53.74
N SER A 144 -13.67 -6.91 -54.99
CA SER A 144 -14.78 -6.35 -55.76
C SER A 144 -16.14 -6.73 -55.15
N GLY A 145 -17.21 -6.02 -55.52
CA GLY A 145 -18.57 -6.33 -55.03
C GLY A 145 -19.00 -7.78 -55.31
N GLY A 146 -18.75 -8.27 -56.54
CA GLY A 146 -19.04 -9.65 -56.91
C GLY A 146 -18.22 -10.67 -56.13
N GLN A 147 -16.93 -10.39 -55.90
CA GLN A 147 -16.07 -11.22 -55.06
C GLN A 147 -16.56 -11.24 -53.61
N LYS A 148 -16.91 -10.09 -53.03
CA LYS A 148 -17.51 -10.00 -51.68
C LYS A 148 -18.78 -10.85 -51.57
N GLN A 149 -19.62 -10.83 -52.62
CA GLN A 149 -20.82 -11.66 -52.63
C GLN A 149 -20.51 -13.15 -52.70
N ARG A 150 -19.53 -13.56 -53.51
CA ARG A 150 -19.03 -14.93 -53.53
C ARG A 150 -18.47 -15.37 -52.16
N VAL A 151 -17.79 -14.49 -51.42
CA VAL A 151 -17.38 -14.78 -50.02
C VAL A 151 -18.60 -14.96 -49.11
N ALA A 152 -19.63 -14.12 -49.23
CA ALA A 152 -20.86 -14.27 -48.45
C ALA A 152 -21.57 -15.60 -48.76
N ILE A 153 -21.57 -16.04 -50.02
CA ILE A 153 -22.07 -17.35 -50.44
C ILE A 153 -21.19 -18.47 -49.86
N ALA A 154 -19.86 -18.38 -49.97
CA ALA A 154 -18.92 -19.35 -49.40
C ALA A 154 -19.15 -19.56 -47.89
N ARG A 155 -19.36 -18.46 -47.16
CA ARG A 155 -19.68 -18.44 -45.73
C ARG A 155 -21.02 -19.09 -45.42
N ALA A 156 -22.01 -18.97 -46.30
CA ALA A 156 -23.29 -19.66 -46.15
C ALA A 156 -23.15 -21.18 -46.40
N ILE A 157 -22.40 -21.58 -47.44
CA ILE A 157 -22.30 -22.99 -47.86
C ILE A 157 -21.32 -23.82 -47.04
N VAL A 158 -20.31 -23.23 -46.39
CA VAL A 158 -19.32 -23.97 -45.59
C VAL A 158 -19.98 -24.79 -44.47
N LYS A 159 -21.13 -24.31 -43.99
CA LYS A 159 -21.97 -24.98 -42.98
C LYS A 159 -22.67 -26.23 -43.52
N GLN A 160 -22.70 -26.41 -44.84
CA GLN A 160 -23.49 -27.40 -45.56
C GLN A 160 -24.99 -27.35 -45.17
N PRO A 161 -25.63 -26.18 -45.32
CA PRO A 161 -27.02 -26.00 -44.91
C PRO A 161 -27.99 -26.74 -45.85
N LYS A 162 -29.15 -27.10 -45.32
CA LYS A 162 -30.27 -27.65 -46.11
C LYS A 162 -31.00 -26.56 -46.91
N VAL A 163 -30.93 -25.31 -46.44
CA VAL A 163 -31.57 -24.16 -47.09
C VAL A 163 -30.62 -22.97 -47.15
N ILE A 164 -30.52 -22.35 -48.33
CA ILE A 164 -29.85 -21.06 -48.51
C ILE A 164 -30.90 -19.99 -48.72
N LEU A 165 -30.78 -18.91 -47.96
CA LEU A 165 -31.65 -17.74 -48.02
C LEU A 165 -30.83 -16.57 -48.55
N ALA A 166 -31.23 -16.00 -49.67
CA ALA A 166 -30.55 -14.89 -50.32
C ALA A 166 -31.49 -13.68 -50.40
N ASP A 167 -31.17 -12.61 -49.65
CA ASP A 167 -31.90 -11.35 -49.70
C ASP A 167 -31.20 -10.41 -50.69
N GLU A 168 -31.83 -10.15 -51.83
CA GLU A 168 -31.34 -9.31 -52.93
C GLU A 168 -29.86 -9.57 -53.29
N PRO A 169 -29.48 -10.79 -53.69
CA PRO A 169 -28.08 -11.17 -53.82
C PRO A 169 -27.31 -10.43 -54.93
N THR A 170 -27.98 -9.70 -55.81
CA THR A 170 -27.39 -9.00 -56.94
C THR A 170 -27.67 -7.49 -56.95
N GLY A 171 -28.34 -6.94 -55.93
CA GLY A 171 -28.84 -5.56 -55.95
C GLY A 171 -27.77 -4.47 -56.09
N ASN A 172 -26.50 -4.79 -55.79
CA ASN A 172 -25.35 -3.87 -55.86
C ASN A 172 -24.32 -4.27 -56.94
N LEU A 173 -24.69 -5.13 -57.89
CA LEU A 173 -23.77 -5.72 -58.88
C LEU A 173 -24.15 -5.31 -60.30
N ASP A 174 -23.18 -5.31 -61.22
CA ASP A 174 -23.45 -5.18 -62.65
C ASP A 174 -24.14 -6.44 -63.20
N SER A 175 -24.74 -6.34 -64.39
CA SER A 175 -25.53 -7.42 -64.98
C SER A 175 -24.73 -8.70 -65.24
N SER A 176 -23.47 -8.59 -65.68
CA SER A 176 -22.62 -9.75 -65.98
C SER A 176 -22.26 -10.52 -64.71
N THR A 177 -21.84 -9.80 -63.67
CA THR A 177 -21.59 -10.38 -62.35
C THR A 177 -22.87 -10.95 -61.72
N SER A 178 -24.02 -10.30 -61.92
CA SER A 178 -25.31 -10.77 -61.42
C SER A 178 -25.69 -12.12 -62.01
N ASP A 179 -25.50 -12.31 -63.32
CA ASP A 179 -25.72 -13.58 -64.00
C ASP A 179 -24.81 -14.69 -63.46
N GLU A 180 -23.54 -14.40 -63.18
CA GLU A 180 -22.61 -15.37 -62.56
C GLU A 180 -23.09 -15.79 -61.15
N ILE A 181 -23.57 -14.85 -60.34
CA ILE A 181 -24.07 -15.13 -58.99
C ILE A 181 -25.34 -15.98 -59.05
N PHE A 182 -26.29 -15.66 -59.94
CA PHE A 182 -27.50 -16.49 -60.10
C PHE A 182 -27.19 -17.88 -60.66
N ALA A 183 -26.27 -17.99 -61.61
CA ALA A 183 -25.82 -19.28 -62.12
C ALA A 183 -25.17 -20.14 -61.00
N LEU A 184 -24.36 -19.51 -60.14
CA LEU A 184 -23.80 -20.16 -58.96
C LEU A 184 -24.91 -20.65 -58.02
N LEU A 185 -25.86 -19.78 -57.63
CA LEU A 185 -26.98 -20.15 -56.77
C LEU A 185 -27.85 -21.26 -57.39
N LYS A 186 -28.07 -21.25 -58.71
CA LYS A 186 -28.78 -22.30 -59.45
C LYS A 186 -28.02 -23.63 -59.42
N SER A 187 -26.69 -23.61 -59.51
CA SER A 187 -25.89 -24.82 -59.38
C SER A 187 -26.02 -25.44 -57.97
N LEU A 188 -26.10 -24.59 -56.95
CA LEU A 188 -26.28 -25.00 -55.56
C LEU A 188 -27.68 -25.57 -55.29
N SER A 189 -28.72 -25.04 -55.95
CA SER A 189 -30.11 -25.46 -55.74
C SER A 189 -30.41 -26.89 -56.18
N LYS A 190 -29.53 -27.50 -56.98
CA LYS A 190 -29.61 -28.91 -57.41
C LYS A 190 -29.59 -29.91 -56.23
N ARG A 191 -29.08 -29.51 -55.06
CA ARG A 191 -28.92 -30.40 -53.89
C ARG A 191 -29.57 -29.90 -52.60
N ARG A 192 -30.13 -28.70 -52.61
CA ARG A 192 -30.68 -28.03 -51.42
C ARG A 192 -31.65 -26.94 -51.86
N LEU A 193 -32.51 -26.47 -50.96
CA LEU A 193 -33.42 -25.37 -51.26
C LEU A 193 -32.64 -24.06 -51.30
N VAL A 194 -32.83 -23.27 -52.35
CA VAL A 194 -32.30 -21.89 -52.44
C VAL A 194 -33.48 -20.95 -52.60
N LEU A 195 -33.72 -20.12 -51.59
CA LEU A 195 -34.77 -19.12 -51.59
C LEU A 195 -34.16 -17.75 -51.84
N VAL A 196 -34.59 -17.09 -52.93
CA VAL A 196 -34.10 -15.78 -53.32
C VAL A 196 -35.22 -14.75 -53.21
N VAL A 197 -35.00 -13.70 -52.43
CA VAL A 197 -35.83 -12.49 -52.47
C VAL A 197 -35.18 -11.51 -53.43
N THR A 198 -35.93 -11.02 -54.41
CA THR A 198 -35.45 -10.00 -55.34
C THR A 198 -36.61 -9.18 -55.90
N HIS A 199 -36.30 -7.99 -56.41
CA HIS A 199 -37.19 -7.20 -57.24
C HIS A 199 -36.88 -7.37 -58.75
N ASP A 200 -35.81 -8.08 -59.10
CA ASP A 200 -35.45 -8.39 -60.48
C ASP A 200 -36.33 -9.52 -61.04
N ILE A 201 -37.34 -9.11 -61.81
CA ILE A 201 -38.28 -10.02 -62.46
C ILE A 201 -37.55 -10.86 -63.52
N ALA A 202 -36.69 -10.26 -64.34
CA ALA A 202 -36.01 -10.96 -65.43
C ALA A 202 -35.15 -12.12 -64.92
N ALA A 203 -34.42 -11.92 -63.82
CA ALA A 203 -33.67 -12.98 -63.16
C ALA A 203 -34.60 -14.08 -62.62
N SER A 204 -35.74 -13.72 -62.03
CA SER A 204 -36.72 -14.71 -61.55
C SER A 204 -37.28 -15.56 -62.69
N GLU A 205 -37.53 -14.97 -63.85
CA GLU A 205 -38.05 -15.70 -65.02
C GLU A 205 -37.02 -16.64 -65.65
N LYS A 206 -35.74 -16.27 -65.59
CA LYS A 206 -34.63 -17.02 -66.17
C LYS A 206 -34.17 -18.19 -65.29
N TYR A 207 -34.13 -18.03 -63.97
CA TYR A 207 -33.47 -19.00 -63.07
C TYR A 207 -34.42 -19.77 -62.13
N ALA A 208 -35.64 -19.28 -61.88
CA ALA A 208 -36.53 -19.89 -60.89
C ALA A 208 -37.11 -21.24 -61.33
N ASP A 209 -37.16 -22.19 -60.41
CA ASP A 209 -37.99 -23.39 -60.53
C ASP A 209 -39.44 -23.10 -60.10
N ARG A 210 -39.61 -22.14 -59.18
CA ARG A 210 -40.89 -21.67 -58.64
C ARG A 210 -40.82 -20.19 -58.28
N ILE A 211 -41.87 -19.43 -58.57
CA ILE A 211 -41.98 -17.99 -58.30
C ILE A 211 -43.18 -17.74 -57.40
N ILE A 212 -42.95 -17.09 -56.26
CA ILE A 212 -43.96 -16.69 -55.29
C ILE A 212 -44.04 -15.17 -55.29
N THR A 213 -45.19 -14.61 -55.63
CA THR A 213 -45.41 -13.16 -55.64
C THR A 213 -46.08 -12.74 -54.33
N VAL A 214 -45.45 -11.81 -53.61
CA VAL A 214 -45.93 -11.29 -52.32
C VAL A 214 -46.33 -9.82 -52.44
N LYS A 215 -47.53 -9.51 -51.97
CA LYS A 215 -48.15 -8.18 -52.01
C LYS A 215 -48.87 -7.88 -50.69
N ASP A 216 -48.59 -6.71 -50.11
CA ASP A 216 -49.23 -6.19 -48.89
C ASP A 216 -49.30 -7.18 -47.71
N GLY A 217 -48.27 -8.02 -47.57
CA GLY A 217 -48.14 -9.04 -46.53
C GLY A 217 -48.86 -10.36 -46.81
N LEU A 218 -49.35 -10.58 -48.03
CA LEU A 218 -50.06 -11.78 -48.49
C LEU A 218 -49.35 -12.42 -49.71
N ILE A 219 -49.55 -13.72 -49.93
CA ILE A 219 -49.15 -14.39 -51.18
C ILE A 219 -50.24 -14.13 -52.23
N GLU A 220 -49.88 -13.42 -53.30
CA GLU A 220 -50.78 -13.08 -54.42
C GLU A 220 -50.76 -14.18 -55.49
N LYS A 221 -49.58 -14.73 -55.80
CA LYS A 221 -49.40 -15.79 -56.79
C LYS A 221 -48.31 -16.77 -56.38
N ASP A 222 -48.45 -18.00 -56.84
CA ASP A 222 -47.51 -19.10 -56.60
C ASP A 222 -47.45 -19.98 -57.85
N GLU A 223 -46.38 -19.86 -58.63
CA GLU A 223 -46.24 -20.43 -59.98
C GLU A 223 -45.02 -21.36 -60.05
N GLU A 224 -45.21 -22.62 -60.42
CA GLU A 224 -44.12 -23.53 -60.78
C GLU A 224 -43.74 -23.36 -62.25
N ARG A 225 -42.45 -23.15 -62.56
CA ARG A 225 -41.98 -22.86 -63.93
C ARG A 225 -41.25 -24.02 -64.60
N THR A 226 -40.66 -24.94 -63.85
CA THR A 226 -39.86 -26.03 -64.45
C THR A 226 -40.40 -27.41 -64.10
N SER A 227 -40.82 -28.14 -65.15
CA SER A 227 -41.17 -29.56 -65.15
C SER A 227 -39.95 -30.45 -65.43
N THR A 228 -38.74 -30.06 -65.01
CA THR A 228 -37.59 -30.96 -65.06
C THR A 228 -37.72 -32.00 -63.96
N LYS A 229 -38.48 -33.06 -64.29
CA LYS A 229 -38.27 -34.43 -63.79
C LYS A 229 -36.89 -34.94 -64.25
N GLU A 230 -35.82 -34.20 -63.99
CA GLU A 230 -34.52 -34.86 -63.91
C GLU A 230 -34.63 -35.77 -62.69
N ASN A 231 -34.41 -37.07 -62.90
CA ASN A 231 -34.29 -38.05 -61.83
C ASN A 231 -33.05 -37.67 -60.99
N PHE A 232 -33.23 -36.69 -60.10
CA PHE A 232 -32.26 -36.37 -59.08
C PHE A 232 -32.23 -37.59 -58.17
N GLN A 233 -31.23 -38.45 -58.39
CA GLN A 233 -30.88 -39.48 -57.42
C GLN A 233 -30.69 -38.77 -56.09
N GLU A 234 -31.45 -39.19 -55.08
CA GLU A 234 -31.24 -38.86 -53.69
C GLU A 234 -29.81 -39.28 -53.31
N LYS A 235 -28.81 -38.44 -53.60
CA LYS A 235 -27.56 -38.50 -52.87
C LYS A 235 -27.96 -38.13 -51.45
N GLN A 236 -27.93 -39.14 -50.59
CA GLN A 236 -28.21 -39.09 -49.16
C GLN A 236 -27.99 -37.68 -48.63
N ALA A 237 -29.06 -37.08 -48.10
CA ALA A 237 -28.96 -35.83 -47.36
C ALA A 237 -27.76 -35.97 -46.43
N VAL A 238 -26.80 -35.04 -46.54
CA VAL A 238 -25.63 -35.04 -45.66
C VAL A 238 -26.19 -35.02 -44.24
N GLU A 239 -26.12 -36.16 -43.55
CA GLU A 239 -26.41 -36.24 -42.13
C GLU A 239 -25.32 -35.42 -41.45
N ASN A 240 -25.61 -34.15 -41.26
CA ASN A 240 -24.81 -33.31 -40.40
C ASN A 240 -24.96 -33.90 -39.00
N GLU A 241 -23.89 -34.57 -38.52
CA GLU A 241 -23.73 -34.97 -37.13
C GLU A 241 -24.23 -33.85 -36.22
N ILE A 242 -24.88 -34.22 -35.12
CA ILE A 242 -25.45 -33.27 -34.15
C ILE A 242 -24.29 -32.50 -33.51
N TYR A 243 -23.91 -31.38 -34.13
CA TYR A 243 -22.87 -30.50 -33.64
C TYR A 243 -23.50 -29.45 -32.70
N ASP A 244 -23.96 -29.90 -31.53
CA ASP A 244 -24.53 -29.04 -30.47
C ASP A 244 -23.44 -28.49 -29.53
N LYS A 245 -22.28 -28.10 -30.08
CA LYS A 245 -21.21 -27.45 -29.33
C LYS A 245 -21.13 -25.97 -29.65
N ASP A 246 -21.04 -25.14 -28.61
CA ASP A 246 -20.73 -23.71 -28.76
C ASP A 246 -19.36 -23.51 -29.45
N LEU A 247 -19.02 -22.25 -29.76
CA LEU A 247 -17.77 -21.91 -30.43
C LEU A 247 -16.55 -22.47 -29.64
N PRO A 248 -15.52 -23.04 -30.31
CA PRO A 248 -14.34 -23.53 -29.60
C PRO A 248 -13.64 -22.44 -28.79
N PHE A 249 -13.18 -22.76 -27.57
CA PHE A 249 -12.52 -21.80 -26.68
C PHE A 249 -11.34 -21.07 -27.35
N ARG A 250 -10.53 -21.78 -28.14
CA ARG A 250 -9.43 -21.17 -28.91
C ARG A 250 -9.92 -20.09 -29.87
N THR A 251 -11.06 -20.30 -30.53
CA THR A 251 -11.68 -19.32 -31.44
C THR A 251 -12.20 -18.11 -30.66
N ILE A 252 -12.81 -18.34 -29.49
CA ILE A 252 -13.26 -17.27 -28.59
C ILE A 252 -12.08 -16.38 -28.18
N VAL A 253 -10.98 -16.98 -27.73
CA VAL A 253 -9.77 -16.23 -27.32
C VAL A 253 -9.14 -15.50 -28.52
N LYS A 254 -8.99 -16.17 -29.67
CA LYS A 254 -8.46 -15.55 -30.90
C LYS A 254 -9.27 -14.30 -31.29
N GLN A 255 -10.60 -14.42 -31.30
CA GLN A 255 -11.48 -13.31 -31.65
C GLN A 255 -11.45 -12.19 -30.59
N GLY A 256 -11.42 -12.56 -29.31
CA GLY A 256 -11.32 -11.60 -28.20
C GLY A 256 -10.03 -10.78 -28.23
N LEU A 257 -8.89 -11.42 -28.50
CA LEU A 257 -7.60 -10.75 -28.62
C LEU A 257 -7.53 -9.85 -29.86
N LYS A 258 -8.08 -10.27 -31.00
CA LYS A 258 -8.17 -9.43 -32.21
C LYS A 258 -8.94 -8.13 -31.94
N ASN A 259 -9.96 -8.20 -31.08
CA ASN A 259 -10.76 -7.05 -30.66
C ASN A 259 -10.04 -6.08 -29.69
N LEU A 260 -8.87 -6.43 -29.14
CA LEU A 260 -8.05 -5.50 -28.34
C LEU A 260 -7.52 -4.35 -29.19
N GLY A 261 -7.19 -4.62 -30.46
CA GLY A 261 -6.71 -3.63 -31.42
C GLY A 261 -7.75 -2.59 -31.81
N TYR A 262 -9.03 -2.79 -31.47
CA TYR A 262 -10.09 -1.82 -31.74
C TYR A 262 -10.02 -0.63 -30.78
N LYS A 263 -9.88 0.58 -31.34
CA LYS A 263 -9.72 1.85 -30.61
C LYS A 263 -8.64 1.77 -29.52
N LYS A 264 -7.40 1.42 -29.93
CA LYS A 264 -6.23 1.19 -29.05
C LYS A 264 -6.08 2.24 -27.93
N GLY A 265 -6.23 3.53 -28.24
CA GLY A 265 -6.09 4.60 -27.24
C GLY A 265 -7.05 4.49 -26.06
N ARG A 266 -8.32 4.09 -26.28
CA ARG A 266 -9.28 3.89 -25.18
C ARG A 266 -8.96 2.66 -24.36
N THR A 267 -8.55 1.56 -25.00
CA THR A 267 -8.14 0.34 -24.29
C THR A 267 -6.93 0.63 -23.40
N ILE A 268 -5.91 1.34 -23.92
CA ILE A 268 -4.71 1.74 -23.16
C ILE A 268 -5.10 2.63 -21.97
N LEU A 269 -5.91 3.67 -22.21
CA LEU A 269 -6.37 4.56 -21.13
C LEU A 269 -7.13 3.79 -20.03
N THR A 270 -7.95 2.82 -20.42
CA THR A 270 -8.69 1.96 -19.47
C THR A 270 -7.74 1.11 -18.63
N VAL A 271 -6.72 0.50 -19.25
CA VAL A 271 -5.69 -0.26 -18.53
C VAL A 271 -4.93 0.65 -17.57
N CYS A 272 -4.46 1.81 -18.03
CA CYS A 272 -3.67 2.74 -17.22
C CYS A 272 -4.44 3.25 -15.98
N LEU A 273 -5.71 3.64 -16.15
CA LEU A 273 -6.51 4.15 -15.04
C LEU A 273 -6.91 3.05 -14.05
N LEU A 274 -7.20 1.84 -14.52
CA LEU A 274 -7.45 0.69 -13.64
C LEU A 274 -6.18 0.30 -12.87
N PHE A 275 -5.04 0.23 -13.55
CA PHE A 275 -3.75 -0.05 -12.91
C PHE A 275 -3.43 0.99 -11.83
N LEU A 276 -3.53 2.29 -12.17
CA LEU A 276 -3.16 3.36 -11.26
C LEU A 276 -4.09 3.40 -10.04
N SER A 277 -5.41 3.25 -10.24
CA SER A 277 -6.36 3.25 -9.13
C SER A 277 -6.11 2.10 -8.15
N VAL A 278 -5.87 0.88 -8.66
CA VAL A 278 -5.64 -0.28 -7.81
C VAL A 278 -4.23 -0.26 -7.19
N ALA A 279 -3.22 0.27 -7.89
CA ALA A 279 -1.87 0.44 -7.32
C ALA A 279 -1.88 1.38 -6.12
N VAL A 280 -2.54 2.55 -6.22
CA VAL A 280 -2.67 3.48 -5.09
C VAL A 280 -3.44 2.84 -3.93
N MET A 281 -4.48 2.07 -4.23
CA MET A 281 -5.24 1.35 -3.21
C MET A 281 -4.38 0.30 -2.47
N LEU A 282 -3.53 -0.42 -3.20
CA LEU A 282 -2.65 -1.42 -2.60
C LEU A 282 -1.53 -0.78 -1.79
N TRP A 283 -0.92 0.30 -2.29
CA TRP A 283 0.07 1.05 -1.51
C TRP A 283 -0.52 1.60 -0.21
N SER A 284 -1.74 2.14 -0.28
CA SER A 284 -2.49 2.55 0.90
C SER A 284 -2.72 1.40 1.88
N GLN A 285 -3.20 0.24 1.40
CA GLN A 285 -3.39 -0.93 2.26
C GLN A 285 -2.07 -1.44 2.87
N MET A 286 -1.00 -1.41 2.10
CA MET A 286 0.34 -1.81 2.57
C MET A 286 0.85 -0.88 3.68
N PHE A 287 0.53 0.43 3.61
CA PHE A 287 0.83 1.38 4.68
C PHE A 287 -0.01 1.12 5.94
N ILE A 288 -1.29 0.73 5.79
CA ILE A 288 -2.15 0.32 6.92
C ILE A 288 -1.63 -0.96 7.57
N ALA A 289 -1.13 -1.90 6.76
CA ALA A 289 -0.60 -3.18 7.23
C ALA A 289 0.81 -3.08 7.84
N THR A 290 1.44 -1.91 7.81
CA THR A 290 2.72 -1.65 8.47
C THR A 290 2.54 -1.73 9.98
N ASP A 291 3.33 -2.61 10.59
CA ASP A 291 3.35 -2.88 12.02
C ASP A 291 4.81 -2.85 12.47
N SER A 292 5.15 -1.85 13.29
CA SER A 292 6.51 -1.61 13.76
C SER A 292 7.09 -2.80 14.50
N GLN A 293 6.30 -3.52 15.30
CA GLN A 293 6.74 -4.67 16.10
C GLN A 293 7.11 -5.84 15.21
N LYS A 294 6.25 -6.14 14.24
CA LYS A 294 6.53 -7.16 13.24
C LYS A 294 7.80 -6.82 12.48
N ILE A 295 7.93 -5.58 12.00
CA ILE A 295 9.07 -5.11 11.22
C ILE A 295 10.37 -5.23 12.03
N MET A 296 10.35 -4.76 13.28
CA MET A 296 11.50 -4.84 14.17
C MET A 296 11.92 -6.30 14.42
N ALA A 297 10.96 -7.18 14.74
CA ALA A 297 11.24 -8.60 14.91
C ALA A 297 11.81 -9.25 13.64
N ARG A 298 11.33 -8.90 12.44
CA ARG A 298 11.90 -9.44 11.18
C ARG A 298 13.31 -8.93 10.95
N SER A 299 13.53 -7.65 11.19
CA SER A 299 14.80 -6.98 10.93
C SER A 299 15.88 -7.49 11.88
N LEU A 300 15.64 -7.48 13.20
CA LEU A 300 16.59 -7.99 14.20
C LEU A 300 17.00 -9.44 13.92
N HIS A 301 16.01 -10.31 13.67
CA HIS A 301 16.26 -11.70 13.32
C HIS A 301 17.02 -11.86 11.98
N LYS A 302 16.73 -11.03 10.96
CA LYS A 302 17.42 -11.10 9.65
C LYS A 302 18.87 -10.61 9.75
N ASN A 303 19.11 -9.64 10.63
CA ASN A 303 20.41 -9.02 10.83
C ASN A 303 21.28 -9.77 11.84
N GLY A 304 20.74 -10.77 12.53
CA GLY A 304 21.47 -11.56 13.53
C GLY A 304 21.79 -10.75 14.79
N GLU A 305 20.93 -9.79 15.16
CA GLU A 305 21.09 -9.06 16.41
C GLU A 305 20.55 -9.88 17.58
N ASP A 306 21.45 -10.27 18.49
CA ASP A 306 21.14 -11.09 19.66
C ASP A 306 20.84 -10.26 20.91
N ILE A 307 21.10 -8.95 20.89
CA ILE A 307 21.05 -8.08 22.05
C ILE A 307 20.19 -6.85 21.74
N VAL A 308 19.24 -6.54 22.62
CA VAL A 308 18.39 -5.35 22.52
C VAL A 308 18.41 -4.58 23.83
N PHE A 309 18.55 -3.25 23.74
CA PHE A 309 18.42 -2.35 24.88
C PHE A 309 16.95 -1.97 25.07
N LEU A 310 16.47 -1.96 26.31
CA LEU A 310 15.07 -1.67 26.68
C LEU A 310 15.02 -0.50 27.66
N TYR A 311 14.12 0.46 27.43
CA TYR A 311 13.91 1.64 28.27
C TYR A 311 12.43 1.98 28.43
N GLN A 312 12.07 2.65 29.52
CA GLN A 312 10.70 3.11 29.77
C GLN A 312 10.37 4.32 28.87
N GLU A 313 9.28 4.26 28.10
CA GLU A 313 8.74 5.43 27.43
C GLU A 313 8.12 6.37 28.48
N GLN A 314 8.47 7.66 28.44
CA GLN A 314 7.70 8.71 29.13
C GLN A 314 7.10 9.64 28.10
N TYR A 315 5.76 9.67 28.04
CA TYR A 315 5.03 10.69 27.29
C TYR A 315 5.07 12.00 28.08
N LEU A 316 5.74 13.02 27.54
CA LEU A 316 5.82 14.34 28.16
C LEU A 316 4.48 15.11 28.13
N SER A 317 3.46 14.62 27.43
CA SER A 317 2.06 15.09 27.54
C SER A 317 1.09 14.14 26.80
N GLU A 318 -0.19 14.10 27.20
CA GLU A 318 -1.24 13.36 26.49
C GLU A 318 -1.33 13.80 25.02
N GLY A 319 -1.08 12.88 24.08
CA GLY A 319 -1.45 13.05 22.68
C GLY A 319 -0.39 13.63 21.72
N THR A 320 0.88 13.78 22.13
CA THR A 320 1.97 14.06 21.18
C THR A 320 3.04 12.95 21.19
N PRO A 321 3.32 12.31 20.03
CA PRO A 321 4.44 11.37 19.93
C PRO A 321 5.77 12.13 20.03
N PRO A 322 6.86 11.44 20.42
CA PRO A 322 8.17 12.05 20.64
C PRO A 322 8.80 12.43 19.29
N SER A 323 8.43 13.59 18.77
CA SER A 323 9.06 14.18 17.59
C SER A 323 10.31 14.94 18.00
N GLY A 324 11.47 14.37 17.66
CA GLY A 324 12.75 15.05 17.63
C GLY A 324 13.39 15.29 19.00
N SER A 325 14.57 14.70 19.20
CA SER A 325 15.47 15.01 20.33
C SER A 325 14.80 14.91 21.71
N VAL A 326 14.23 13.75 22.04
CA VAL A 326 14.04 13.44 23.46
C VAL A 326 15.43 13.19 24.03
N SER A 327 15.93 14.16 24.79
CA SER A 327 16.85 13.85 25.88
C SER A 327 16.13 12.81 26.73
N THR A 328 16.56 11.55 26.62
CA THR A 328 16.02 10.42 27.39
C THR A 328 16.23 10.73 28.87
N ILE A 329 15.25 11.40 29.48
CA ILE A 329 15.03 11.33 30.92
C ILE A 329 14.42 9.96 31.12
N SER A 330 15.28 8.96 31.16
CA SER A 330 14.87 7.59 31.33
C SER A 330 14.33 7.45 32.76
N ALA A 331 13.04 7.14 32.86
CA ALA A 331 12.43 6.70 34.10
C ALA A 331 12.89 5.27 34.40
N PRO A 332 12.89 4.85 35.68
CA PRO A 332 13.12 3.45 36.01
C PRO A 332 12.09 2.57 35.30
N LEU A 333 12.54 1.44 34.75
CA LEU A 333 11.66 0.43 34.17
C LEU A 333 10.63 -0.01 35.21
N SER A 334 9.35 -0.09 34.82
CA SER A 334 8.29 -0.53 35.73
C SER A 334 8.58 -1.92 36.31
N HIS A 335 8.27 -2.16 37.59
CA HIS A 335 8.46 -3.48 38.21
C HIS A 335 7.70 -4.58 37.48
N GLU A 336 6.49 -4.29 36.97
CA GLU A 336 5.72 -5.24 36.17
C GLU A 336 6.38 -5.54 34.82
N GLY A 337 6.95 -4.52 34.16
CA GLY A 337 7.70 -4.69 32.92
C GLY A 337 8.99 -5.48 33.10
N LEU A 338 9.75 -5.23 34.18
CA LEU A 338 10.94 -6.01 34.54
C LEU A 338 10.62 -7.48 34.83
N ASN A 339 9.52 -7.74 35.54
CA ASN A 339 9.05 -9.10 35.80
C ASN A 339 8.66 -9.81 34.49
N TYR A 340 7.99 -9.11 33.57
CA TYR A 340 7.68 -9.66 32.26
C TYR A 340 8.94 -9.96 31.44
N ILE A 341 9.88 -9.00 31.33
CA ILE A 341 11.16 -9.21 30.63
C ILE A 341 11.88 -10.43 31.20
N SER A 342 11.99 -10.53 32.52
CA SER A 342 12.65 -11.64 33.22
C SER A 342 11.93 -12.98 33.04
N SER A 343 10.64 -12.98 32.72
CA SER A 343 9.87 -14.19 32.42
C SER A 343 10.10 -14.73 31.00
N VAL A 344 10.51 -13.88 30.06
CA VAL A 344 10.69 -14.23 28.64
C VAL A 344 12.18 -14.41 28.30
N VAL A 345 13.05 -13.57 28.86
CA VAL A 345 14.51 -13.56 28.64
C VAL A 345 15.23 -13.34 29.96
N LYS A 346 16.56 -13.56 29.99
CA LYS A 346 17.39 -13.19 31.15
C LYS A 346 18.02 -11.81 30.91
N PRO A 347 17.45 -10.71 31.45
CA PRO A 347 18.01 -9.38 31.24
C PRO A 347 19.24 -9.15 32.11
N GLN A 348 20.21 -8.39 31.58
CA GLN A 348 21.20 -7.69 32.41
C GLN A 348 20.65 -6.30 32.72
N ILE A 349 20.51 -5.96 34.00
CA ILE A 349 20.01 -4.65 34.43
C ILE A 349 21.23 -3.73 34.61
N GLY A 350 21.27 -2.63 33.87
CA GLY A 350 22.35 -1.66 33.97
C GLY A 350 22.01 -0.52 34.93
N THR A 351 22.94 -0.20 35.84
CA THR A 351 22.96 1.09 36.55
C THR A 351 24.13 1.90 35.99
N ASN A 352 23.90 3.15 35.59
CA ASN A 352 25.01 4.03 35.23
C ASN A 352 25.68 4.49 36.54
N ILE A 353 26.71 3.78 37.01
CA ILE A 353 27.73 4.39 37.85
C ILE A 353 28.78 4.94 36.89
N THR A 354 28.78 6.25 36.68
CA THR A 354 29.79 6.92 35.87
C THR A 354 31.16 6.82 36.57
N PRO A 355 32.26 6.49 35.87
CA PRO A 355 33.62 6.46 36.46
C PRO A 355 34.05 7.82 37.02
N SER A 356 33.40 8.92 36.60
CA SER A 356 33.61 10.26 37.16
C SER A 356 33.10 10.41 38.61
N LEU A 357 32.16 9.59 39.07
CA LEU A 357 31.76 9.53 40.49
C LEU A 357 32.88 8.88 41.33
N ILE A 358 33.38 7.74 40.86
CA ILE A 358 34.44 6.97 41.52
C ILE A 358 35.75 7.77 41.56
N ARG A 359 36.11 8.47 40.47
CA ARG A 359 37.34 9.30 40.42
C ARG A 359 37.43 10.35 41.53
N LYS A 360 36.30 10.89 42.00
CA LYS A 360 36.27 11.89 43.10
C LYS A 360 36.50 11.30 44.48
N VAL A 361 36.35 9.99 44.64
CA VAL A 361 36.53 9.28 45.91
C VAL A 361 37.82 8.45 45.92
N VAL A 362 38.40 8.19 44.74
CA VAL A 362 39.53 7.28 44.53
C VAL A 362 40.91 7.96 44.53
N GLU A 363 41.03 9.28 44.42
CA GLU A 363 42.33 9.97 44.49
C GLU A 363 42.75 10.32 45.93
N VAL A 364 42.87 9.31 46.81
CA VAL A 364 43.51 9.52 48.12
C VAL A 364 44.97 9.07 48.04
N SER A 365 45.88 10.03 47.97
CA SER A 365 47.29 9.79 47.64
C SER A 365 48.10 9.15 48.76
N LYS A 366 47.64 9.20 50.03
CA LYS A 366 48.35 8.71 51.22
C LYS A 366 47.42 8.14 52.29
N MET A 367 47.91 7.17 53.08
CA MET A 367 47.15 6.64 54.24
C MET A 367 46.87 7.74 55.28
N SER A 368 47.77 8.71 55.39
CA SER A 368 47.60 9.89 56.24
C SER A 368 46.39 10.72 55.87
N ASP A 369 46.01 10.76 54.60
CA ASP A 369 44.91 11.59 54.13
C ASP A 369 43.59 10.96 54.57
N VAL A 370 43.42 9.64 54.41
CA VAL A 370 42.24 8.90 54.92
C VAL A 370 42.11 9.01 56.43
N THR A 371 43.20 8.84 57.18
CA THR A 371 43.19 8.92 58.64
C THR A 371 43.02 10.36 59.14
N SER A 372 43.56 11.36 58.44
CA SER A 372 43.34 12.78 58.71
C SER A 372 41.89 13.20 58.48
N LEU A 373 41.12 12.46 57.68
CA LEU A 373 39.68 12.62 57.51
C LEU A 373 38.88 11.92 58.62
N GLY A 374 39.55 11.31 59.59
CA GLY A 374 38.93 10.71 60.77
C GLY A 374 38.32 9.32 60.55
N PHE A 375 38.65 8.69 59.42
CA PHE A 375 38.29 7.32 59.13
C PHE A 375 39.25 6.33 59.78
N GLU A 376 38.68 5.22 60.24
CA GLU A 376 39.44 4.06 60.66
C GLU A 376 39.57 3.09 59.48
N LEU A 377 40.77 2.58 59.24
CA LEU A 377 41.01 1.56 58.23
C LEU A 377 40.77 0.16 58.81
N TYR A 378 40.37 -0.78 57.96
CA TYR A 378 40.43 -2.21 58.28
C TYR A 378 41.89 -2.70 58.26
N ASP A 379 42.16 -3.77 59.01
CA ASP A 379 43.52 -4.33 59.15
C ASP A 379 44.10 -4.74 57.78
N GLY A 380 45.40 -4.50 57.60
CA GLY A 380 46.14 -4.86 56.38
C GLY A 380 46.37 -3.72 55.38
N ALA A 381 45.92 -2.50 55.66
CA ALA A 381 46.14 -1.33 54.80
C ALA A 381 47.64 -1.07 54.51
N ILE A 382 47.96 -0.76 53.26
CA ILE A 382 49.29 -0.50 52.72
C ILE A 382 49.46 1.01 52.54
N ASP A 383 50.42 1.60 53.24
CA ASP A 383 50.81 2.99 53.00
C ASP A 383 51.72 3.07 51.77
N SER A 384 51.23 3.70 50.69
CA SER A 384 51.93 3.86 49.41
C SER A 384 51.64 5.23 48.83
N GLU A 385 52.66 5.86 48.23
CA GLU A 385 52.56 7.18 47.56
C GLU A 385 52.43 7.05 46.03
N GLU A 386 52.29 5.83 45.51
CA GLU A 386 52.15 5.58 44.07
C GLU A 386 50.73 5.86 43.58
N LYS A 387 50.60 6.53 42.43
CA LYS A 387 49.32 7.00 41.85
C LYS A 387 48.28 5.90 41.58
N ASN A 388 48.68 4.64 41.53
CA ASN A 388 47.77 3.53 41.24
C ASN A 388 47.19 2.88 42.51
N TYR A 389 47.56 3.33 43.70
CA TYR A 389 47.05 2.82 44.97
C TYR A 389 45.82 3.61 45.41
N ALA A 390 44.73 2.91 45.75
CA ALA A 390 43.44 3.52 46.09
C ALA A 390 42.91 3.04 47.45
N TYR A 391 42.32 3.96 48.23
CA TYR A 391 41.61 3.61 49.46
C TYR A 391 40.10 3.68 49.22
N LEU A 392 39.38 2.59 49.49
CA LEU A 392 37.94 2.49 49.20
C LEU A 392 37.11 2.35 50.48
N SER A 393 35.86 2.80 50.45
CA SER A 393 34.94 2.58 51.58
C SER A 393 34.50 1.11 51.63
N ASP A 394 34.23 0.58 52.82
CA ASP A 394 33.65 -0.75 52.99
C ASP A 394 32.29 -0.91 52.29
N TYR A 395 31.50 0.17 52.22
CA TYR A 395 30.27 0.20 51.40
C TYR A 395 30.56 -0.02 49.91
N THR A 396 31.52 0.72 49.35
CA THR A 396 31.90 0.64 47.93
C THR A 396 32.42 -0.76 47.60
N ILE A 397 33.25 -1.34 48.47
CA ILE A 397 33.78 -2.69 48.31
C ILE A 397 32.66 -3.74 48.38
N ASP A 398 31.77 -3.66 49.37
CA ASP A 398 30.66 -4.61 49.49
C ASP A 398 29.71 -4.54 48.30
N LYS A 399 29.43 -3.34 47.79
CA LYS A 399 28.62 -3.14 46.56
C LYS A 399 29.31 -3.65 45.31
N TYR A 400 30.64 -3.51 45.21
CA TYR A 400 31.41 -4.07 44.11
C TYR A 400 31.34 -5.60 44.11
N PHE A 401 31.48 -6.24 45.27
CA PHE A 401 31.44 -7.69 45.40
C PHE A 401 30.03 -8.30 45.39
N GLU A 402 28.99 -7.50 45.68
CA GLU A 402 27.57 -7.84 45.41
C GLU A 402 27.36 -8.19 43.92
N LEU A 403 28.04 -7.50 42.99
CA LEU A 403 27.97 -7.79 41.56
C LEU A 403 28.53 -9.17 41.17
N PHE A 404 29.32 -9.79 42.06
CA PHE A 404 29.96 -11.08 41.84
C PHE A 404 29.45 -12.18 42.80
N ASN A 405 28.32 -11.94 43.48
CA ASN A 405 27.68 -12.84 44.45
C ASN A 405 28.62 -13.34 45.56
N VAL A 406 29.53 -12.48 46.06
CA VAL A 406 30.43 -12.84 47.17
C VAL A 406 29.79 -12.49 48.51
N SER A 407 29.39 -13.51 49.27
CA SER A 407 28.51 -13.36 50.44
C SER A 407 29.20 -12.91 51.74
N LYS A 408 30.54 -12.90 51.80
CA LYS A 408 31.33 -12.26 52.87
C LYS A 408 32.69 -11.81 52.34
N VAL A 409 32.90 -10.50 52.28
CA VAL A 409 34.19 -9.92 51.90
C VAL A 409 35.04 -9.76 53.16
N ASN A 410 36.15 -10.49 53.24
CA ASN A 410 37.21 -10.17 54.20
C ASN A 410 38.16 -9.16 53.55
N TYR A 411 38.04 -7.89 53.92
CA TYR A 411 38.74 -6.79 53.25
C TYR A 411 40.26 -6.98 53.17
N ALA A 412 40.86 -7.57 54.21
CA ALA A 412 42.30 -7.82 54.27
C ALA A 412 42.80 -8.72 53.12
N ASP A 413 41.96 -9.62 52.61
CA ASP A 413 42.32 -10.54 51.52
C ASP A 413 42.41 -9.86 50.15
N TYR A 414 41.93 -8.62 50.04
CA TYR A 414 41.87 -7.85 48.80
C TYR A 414 42.81 -6.65 48.81
N ILE A 415 43.36 -6.30 49.96
CA ILE A 415 44.37 -5.25 50.04
C ILE A 415 45.64 -5.72 49.32
N GLY A 416 46.19 -4.87 48.44
CA GLY A 416 47.31 -5.15 47.56
C GLY A 416 46.92 -5.84 46.24
N LYS A 417 45.64 -6.11 45.99
CA LYS A 417 45.17 -6.67 44.71
C LYS A 417 44.71 -5.58 43.74
N GLU A 418 44.84 -5.88 42.46
CA GLU A 418 44.32 -5.06 41.37
C GLU A 418 42.79 -5.18 41.28
N ILE A 419 42.12 -4.04 41.20
CA ILE A 419 40.70 -3.87 40.93
C ILE A 419 40.57 -3.17 39.58
N VAL A 420 39.89 -3.82 38.64
CA VAL A 420 39.65 -3.28 37.30
C VAL A 420 38.29 -2.62 37.27
N PHE A 421 38.26 -1.36 36.85
CA PHE A 421 37.06 -0.59 36.59
C PHE A 421 36.91 -0.40 35.08
N SER A 422 35.83 -0.96 34.51
CA SER A 422 35.57 -0.93 33.07
C SER A 422 34.37 -0.05 32.74
N THR A 423 34.49 0.73 31.67
CA THR A 423 33.38 1.43 31.01
C THR A 423 33.32 1.05 29.54
N ALA A 424 32.24 1.45 28.85
CA ALA A 424 32.08 1.24 27.42
C ALA A 424 33.22 1.82 26.55
N GLN A 425 34.13 2.64 27.09
CA GLN A 425 35.23 3.27 26.34
C GLN A 425 36.62 3.12 26.99
N THR A 426 36.76 2.80 28.28
CA THR A 426 38.07 2.68 28.96
C THR A 426 38.06 1.65 30.10
N GLU A 427 39.17 0.92 30.27
CA GLU A 427 39.49 0.11 31.44
C GLU A 427 40.64 0.75 32.22
N GLU A 428 40.42 1.06 33.50
CA GLU A 428 41.46 1.52 34.43
C GLU A 428 41.63 0.46 35.53
N THR A 429 42.88 0.20 35.92
CA THR A 429 43.24 -0.75 36.98
C THR A 429 43.89 0.00 38.14
N VAL A 430 43.38 -0.19 39.36
CA VAL A 430 43.97 0.36 40.59
C VAL A 430 44.29 -0.76 41.56
N ILE A 431 45.28 -0.57 42.42
CA ILE A 431 45.63 -1.48 43.50
C ILE A 431 44.90 -1.02 44.77
N LEU A 432 44.14 -1.91 45.41
CA LEU A 432 43.46 -1.57 46.66
C LEU A 432 44.48 -1.40 47.80
N ALA A 433 44.77 -0.17 48.19
CA ALA A 433 45.70 0.17 49.25
C ALA A 433 45.11 -0.04 50.65
N GLY A 434 43.81 0.17 50.82
CA GLY A 434 43.14 -0.06 52.09
C GLY A 434 41.64 0.13 51.99
N VAL A 435 40.90 -0.43 52.96
CA VAL A 435 39.46 -0.24 53.07
C VAL A 435 39.17 0.57 54.33
N PHE A 436 38.39 1.64 54.24
CA PHE A 436 38.00 2.45 55.40
C PHE A 436 36.56 2.17 55.85
N LYS A 437 36.36 2.22 57.16
CA LYS A 437 35.10 1.91 57.85
C LYS A 437 34.07 3.01 57.66
N THR A 438 32.84 2.63 57.34
CA THR A 438 31.69 3.53 57.27
C THR A 438 30.51 3.10 58.14
N ASP A 439 29.57 4.02 58.36
CA ASP A 439 28.40 3.81 59.22
C ASP A 439 27.22 3.11 58.51
N TYR A 440 27.33 2.75 57.22
CA TYR A 440 26.21 2.24 56.42
C TYR A 440 25.54 0.98 57.01
N ARG A 441 26.32 0.06 57.62
CA ARG A 441 25.79 -1.15 58.27
C ARG A 441 24.87 -0.87 59.45
N LYS A 442 24.85 0.37 59.96
CA LYS A 442 23.86 0.79 60.98
C LYS A 442 22.46 0.93 60.39
N TYR A 443 22.36 1.18 59.09
CA TYR A 443 21.11 1.49 58.37
C TYR A 443 20.64 0.35 57.46
N TYR A 444 21.57 -0.46 56.95
CA TYR A 444 21.29 -1.55 56.02
C TYR A 444 21.57 -2.92 56.64
N GLU A 445 20.75 -3.91 56.29
CA GLU A 445 20.90 -5.33 56.60
C GLU A 445 21.02 -6.11 55.29
N TRP A 446 21.91 -7.10 55.28
CA TRP A 446 22.11 -7.97 54.12
C TRP A 446 21.15 -9.16 54.20
N ASP A 447 20.33 -9.35 53.17
CA ASP A 447 19.50 -10.54 53.05
C ASP A 447 20.29 -11.63 52.32
N TYR A 448 20.62 -12.70 53.04
CA TYR A 448 21.43 -13.79 52.53
C TYR A 448 20.73 -14.67 51.49
N GLU A 449 19.39 -14.72 51.47
CA GLU A 449 18.66 -15.47 50.44
C GLU A 449 18.54 -14.68 49.14
N ARG A 450 18.46 -13.35 49.26
CA ARG A 450 18.32 -12.44 48.12
C ARG A 450 19.63 -11.83 47.65
N GLU A 451 20.73 -12.08 48.37
CA GLU A 451 22.08 -11.58 48.04
C GLU A 451 22.12 -10.06 47.78
N HIS A 452 21.31 -9.29 48.53
CA HIS A 452 21.17 -7.84 48.39
C HIS A 452 21.11 -7.13 49.75
N PHE A 453 21.53 -5.86 49.77
CA PHE A 453 21.30 -4.97 50.92
C PHE A 453 19.86 -4.45 50.93
N PHE A 454 19.21 -4.53 52.10
CA PHE A 454 17.90 -3.94 52.37
C PHE A 454 17.98 -2.97 53.55
N LEU A 455 17.09 -1.97 53.57
CA LEU A 455 16.95 -1.09 54.72
C LEU A 455 16.55 -1.92 55.95
N LYS A 456 17.20 -1.68 57.10
CA LYS A 456 16.83 -2.38 58.35
C LYS A 456 15.38 -2.10 58.71
N ALA A 457 14.64 -3.17 58.99
CA ALA A 457 13.31 -3.04 59.57
C ALA A 457 13.41 -2.40 60.97
N ASN A 458 12.51 -1.46 61.29
CA ASN A 458 12.42 -0.71 62.57
C ASN A 458 13.31 0.54 62.73
N LEU A 459 13.79 1.16 61.64
CA LEU A 459 14.38 2.50 61.71
C LEU A 459 13.32 3.55 62.07
N THR A 460 13.68 4.55 62.89
CA THR A 460 12.80 5.71 63.13
C THR A 460 12.61 6.51 61.84
N GLN A 461 11.55 7.30 61.73
CA GLN A 461 11.30 8.11 60.52
C GLN A 461 12.50 9.01 60.15
N GLU A 462 13.22 9.54 61.14
CA GLU A 462 14.45 10.32 60.92
C GLU A 462 15.61 9.45 60.43
N GLN A 463 15.77 8.24 60.97
CA GLN A 463 16.80 7.29 60.56
C GLN A 463 16.53 6.70 59.17
N SER A 464 15.26 6.42 58.84
CA SER A 464 14.86 5.97 57.50
C SER A 464 15.08 7.07 56.46
N MET A 465 14.79 8.33 56.79
CA MET A 465 15.12 9.47 55.93
C MET A 465 16.63 9.61 55.73
N LYS A 466 17.43 9.49 56.80
CA LYS A 466 18.90 9.49 56.71
C LYS A 466 19.42 8.33 55.86
N ALA A 467 18.89 7.12 56.05
CA ALA A 467 19.27 5.93 55.28
C ALA A 467 18.97 6.10 53.77
N TYR A 468 17.80 6.65 53.42
CA TYR A 468 17.41 6.92 52.04
C TYR A 468 18.30 7.99 51.39
N TYR A 469 18.65 9.05 52.13
CA TYR A 469 19.64 10.04 51.66
C TYR A 469 21.05 9.46 51.52
N CYS A 470 21.41 8.46 52.32
CA CYS A 470 22.65 7.70 52.18
C CYS A 470 22.66 6.78 50.94
N GLU A 471 21.51 6.37 50.42
CA GLU A 471 21.42 5.55 49.19
C GLU A 471 21.75 6.39 47.94
N ASP A 472 21.23 7.62 47.88
CA ASP A 472 21.36 8.52 46.71
C ASP A 472 22.69 9.31 46.64
N LYS A 473 23.40 9.46 47.77
CA LYS A 473 24.66 10.26 47.86
C LYS A 473 25.79 9.49 48.58
N ALA A 474 25.90 8.22 48.23
CA ALA A 474 26.44 7.21 49.11
C ALA A 474 27.88 7.43 49.61
N GLU A 475 28.81 7.93 48.80
CA GLU A 475 30.21 8.00 49.28
C GLU A 475 30.51 9.22 50.16
N ILE A 476 29.72 10.30 50.05
CA ILE A 476 29.89 11.53 50.83
C ILE A 476 29.10 11.46 52.14
N ALA A 477 27.96 10.77 52.17
CA ALA A 477 27.08 10.72 53.33
C ALA A 477 27.66 9.92 54.51
N PHE A 478 28.70 9.11 54.29
CA PHE A 478 29.36 8.31 55.33
C PHE A 478 30.61 8.94 55.94
N LEU A 479 30.96 10.17 55.53
CA LEU A 479 31.98 10.99 56.17
C LEU A 479 31.51 11.42 57.56
N LYS A 480 32.37 11.32 58.59
CA LYS A 480 32.09 11.90 59.91
C LYS A 480 31.68 13.37 59.73
N LYS A 481 30.52 13.72 60.28
CA LYS A 481 29.76 14.97 60.12
C LYS A 481 30.58 16.27 60.16
N ASP A 482 31.72 16.25 60.84
CA ASP A 482 32.48 17.46 61.19
C ASP A 482 33.60 17.79 60.19
N LYS A 483 33.98 16.88 59.28
CA LYS A 483 35.07 17.10 58.28
C LYS A 483 34.60 17.25 56.84
N LEU A 484 33.30 17.11 56.61
CA LEU A 484 32.65 17.22 55.31
C LEU A 484 32.71 18.67 54.75
N LEU A 485 32.82 19.67 55.63
CA LEU A 485 32.95 21.08 55.23
C LEU A 485 34.34 21.42 54.65
N ASP A 486 35.41 20.90 55.23
CA ASP A 486 36.79 21.29 54.86
C ASP A 486 37.22 20.78 53.48
N LEU A 487 36.77 19.58 53.09
CA LEU A 487 36.98 18.99 51.76
C LEU A 487 36.23 19.76 50.66
N TYR A 488 35.05 20.29 51.02
CA TYR A 488 34.17 21.01 50.11
C TYR A 488 34.74 22.36 49.65
N GLU A 489 35.59 22.97 50.47
CA GLU A 489 36.20 24.26 50.19
C GLU A 489 37.47 24.18 49.32
N LYS A 490 38.12 23.02 49.22
CA LYS A 490 39.44 22.89 48.56
C LYS A 490 39.44 22.47 47.09
N GLU A 491 38.47 21.67 46.62
CA GLU A 491 38.53 21.04 45.28
C GLU A 491 37.65 21.68 44.18
N SER A 492 37.03 22.83 44.43
CA SER A 492 36.03 23.41 43.54
C SER A 492 36.62 24.27 42.39
N ARG A 493 37.49 23.70 41.53
CA ARG A 493 38.04 24.39 40.33
C ARG A 493 37.73 23.72 38.98
N GLY A 494 36.50 23.28 38.75
CA GLY A 494 36.11 22.79 37.42
C GLY A 494 34.61 22.64 37.17
N LEU A 495 34.17 23.16 36.01
CA LEU A 495 32.94 22.91 35.26
C LEU A 495 31.65 22.63 36.08
N TYR A 496 30.77 23.64 36.19
CA TYR A 496 29.50 23.52 36.92
C TYR A 496 28.28 23.48 35.97
N ILE A 497 27.58 22.36 35.96
CA ILE A 497 26.25 22.23 35.33
C ILE A 497 25.20 22.48 36.41
N PHE A 498 24.34 23.49 36.24
CA PHE A 498 23.14 23.63 37.07
C PHE A 498 22.03 22.77 36.50
N ASN A 499 21.66 21.73 37.25
CA ASN A 499 20.37 21.06 37.08
C ASN A 499 19.52 21.45 38.28
N VAL A 500 18.45 22.22 38.06
CA VAL A 500 17.63 22.80 39.13
C VAL A 500 16.34 22.00 39.35
N ASN A 501 16.49 20.68 39.43
CA ASN A 501 15.45 19.79 39.93
C ASN A 501 15.88 19.27 41.31
N SER A 502 15.44 19.95 42.37
CA SER A 502 15.51 19.42 43.73
C SER A 502 14.14 19.47 44.38
N PHE A 503 13.71 18.37 44.99
CA PHE A 503 12.49 18.33 45.77
C PHE A 503 12.59 19.28 46.96
N VAL A 504 11.75 20.31 47.01
CA VAL A 504 11.56 21.13 48.21
C VAL A 504 10.26 20.70 48.87
N ARG A 505 10.34 20.27 50.13
CA ARG A 505 9.15 20.01 50.95
C ARG A 505 8.64 21.34 51.48
N THR A 506 7.42 21.71 51.13
CA THR A 506 6.73 22.79 51.86
C THR A 506 6.29 22.29 53.23
N SER A 507 6.03 23.21 54.15
CA SER A 507 5.64 22.93 55.54
C SER A 507 4.32 22.15 55.68
N SER A 508 3.55 21.98 54.59
CA SER A 508 2.31 21.20 54.54
C SER A 508 2.47 19.76 54.02
N GLY A 509 3.67 19.34 53.61
CA GLY A 509 3.96 17.93 53.31
C GLY A 509 3.60 17.43 51.90
N GLU A 510 3.08 18.29 51.01
CA GLU A 510 2.96 17.95 49.58
C GLU A 510 4.33 18.02 48.88
N LYS A 511 4.58 17.06 47.98
CA LYS A 511 5.74 17.07 47.09
C LYS A 511 5.38 17.92 45.87
N VAL A 512 5.96 19.11 45.77
CA VAL A 512 5.85 19.93 44.56
C VAL A 512 7.18 19.86 43.80
N PHE A 513 7.10 19.76 42.47
CA PHE A 513 8.26 19.94 41.59
C PHE A 513 8.80 21.37 41.75
N GLY A 514 9.94 21.51 42.43
CA GLY A 514 10.65 22.79 42.48
C GLY A 514 11.46 22.96 41.21
N ALA A 515 10.83 23.39 40.11
CA ALA A 515 11.57 24.02 39.03
C ALA A 515 11.91 25.45 39.49
N TYR A 516 13.09 25.96 39.17
CA TYR A 516 13.42 27.37 39.45
C TYR A 516 13.51 28.15 38.13
N THR A 517 12.96 29.37 38.12
CA THR A 517 13.06 30.34 37.02
C THR A 517 14.22 31.30 37.29
N VAL A 518 15.02 31.57 36.26
CA VAL A 518 16.00 32.66 36.27
C VAL A 518 15.38 33.87 35.62
N THR A 519 15.33 34.97 36.35
CA THR A 519 14.92 36.25 35.84
C THR A 519 16.15 37.16 35.78
N LEU A 520 16.41 37.75 34.61
CA LEU A 520 17.39 38.81 34.43
C LEU A 520 16.67 40.15 34.43
N GLU A 521 17.15 41.09 35.23
CA GLU A 521 16.57 42.44 35.33
C GLU A 521 17.64 43.49 35.04
N SER A 522 17.27 44.47 34.22
CA SER A 522 17.99 45.70 33.94
C SER A 522 17.14 46.90 34.40
N GLU A 523 17.69 48.12 34.38
CA GLU A 523 17.10 49.36 34.94
C GLU A 523 15.61 49.58 34.60
N ASN A 524 15.10 49.06 33.47
CA ASN A 524 13.69 49.19 33.05
C ASN A 524 13.02 47.91 32.49
N LYS A 525 13.70 46.76 32.47
CA LYS A 525 13.18 45.55 31.80
C LYS A 525 13.62 44.26 32.48
N SER A 526 12.69 43.32 32.58
CA SER A 526 12.95 41.96 33.06
C SER A 526 12.75 40.94 31.94
N VAL A 527 13.63 39.95 31.87
CA VAL A 527 13.52 38.79 30.98
C VAL A 527 13.52 37.54 31.84
N ASP A 528 12.41 36.81 31.79
CA ASP A 528 12.27 35.55 32.48
C ASP A 528 12.63 34.40 31.53
N LEU A 529 13.58 33.57 31.95
CA LEU A 529 14.15 32.56 31.06
C LEU A 529 13.28 31.31 30.96
N ASN A 530 12.21 31.19 31.78
CA ASN A 530 11.09 30.23 31.70
C ASN A 530 11.42 28.83 31.11
N LYS A 531 12.62 28.33 31.42
CA LYS A 531 13.13 27.04 30.98
C LYS A 531 13.78 26.35 32.17
N PRO A 532 13.58 25.03 32.33
CA PRO A 532 14.11 24.28 33.47
C PRO A 532 15.64 24.12 33.47
N TYR A 533 16.34 24.52 32.40
CA TYR A 533 17.78 24.35 32.25
C TYR A 533 18.41 25.58 31.58
N PHE A 534 19.56 26.03 32.08
CA PHE A 534 20.43 27.01 31.44
C PHE A 534 21.89 26.65 31.77
N LEU A 535 22.78 26.86 30.80
CA LEU A 535 24.18 26.46 30.91
C LEU A 535 25.02 27.67 31.33
N ILE A 536 25.69 27.56 32.48
CA ILE A 536 26.64 28.57 32.96
C ILE A 536 28.04 28.18 32.52
N ARG A 537 28.77 29.12 31.92
CA ARG A 537 30.18 28.94 31.56
C ARG A 537 31.03 30.06 32.16
N GLU A 538 32.20 29.69 32.65
CA GLU A 538 33.22 30.62 33.18
C GLU A 538 34.10 31.22 32.07
N GLU A 539 34.09 30.60 30.89
CA GLU A 539 34.88 30.98 29.73
C GLU A 539 33.97 31.16 28.51
N VAL A 540 34.26 32.21 27.74
CA VAL A 540 33.59 32.50 26.48
C VAL A 540 34.61 32.36 25.36
N SER A 541 34.32 31.50 24.38
CA SER A 541 35.21 31.29 23.24
C SER A 541 35.30 32.52 22.34
N LYS A 542 34.18 33.25 22.16
CA LYS A 542 34.10 34.46 21.34
C LYS A 542 32.98 35.40 21.77
N PHE A 543 33.29 36.67 22.04
CA PHE A 543 32.31 37.70 22.39
C PHE A 543 32.77 39.12 22.02
N TYR A 544 31.84 40.06 22.04
CA TYR A 544 32.06 41.48 21.74
C TYR A 544 32.06 42.31 23.03
N SER A 545 33.12 43.10 23.24
CA SER A 545 33.30 44.04 24.36
C SER A 545 33.46 45.49 23.86
N ASP A 546 33.76 46.42 24.77
CA ASP A 546 34.05 47.83 24.50
C ASP A 546 35.34 48.03 23.66
N SER A 547 36.20 47.02 23.62
CA SER A 547 37.44 46.99 22.82
C SER A 547 37.31 46.25 21.49
N GLY A 548 36.12 45.74 21.13
CA GLY A 548 35.88 44.94 19.92
C GLY A 548 35.69 43.45 20.19
N GLU A 549 35.99 42.60 19.21
CA GLU A 549 35.89 41.14 19.34
C GLU A 549 37.04 40.60 20.21
N VAL A 550 36.70 39.77 21.19
CA VAL A 550 37.66 39.15 22.11
C VAL A 550 37.44 37.63 22.12
N GLU A 551 38.52 36.89 21.93
CA GLU A 551 38.55 35.43 21.99
C GLU A 551 39.07 34.96 23.36
N ASN A 552 38.49 33.87 23.87
CA ASN A 552 38.94 33.14 25.08
C ASN A 552 39.14 34.02 26.33
N TYR A 553 38.09 34.73 26.74
CA TYR A 553 38.12 35.53 27.97
C TYR A 553 37.58 34.76 29.17
N VAL A 554 38.30 34.88 30.29
CA VAL A 554 37.90 34.37 31.60
C VAL A 554 37.20 35.50 32.36
N LEU A 555 35.94 35.31 32.73
CA LEU A 555 35.19 36.32 33.47
C LEU A 555 35.80 36.57 34.86
N LYS A 556 35.79 37.81 35.35
CA LYS A 556 36.16 38.15 36.73
C LYS A 556 34.93 38.14 37.65
N PRO A 557 35.10 38.04 38.98
CA PRO A 557 34.00 38.19 39.91
C PRO A 557 33.31 39.56 39.74
N GLY A 558 31.99 39.57 39.78
CA GLY A 558 31.09 40.66 39.48
C GLY A 558 30.76 40.85 38.00
N GLU A 559 31.21 39.99 37.08
CA GLU A 559 31.01 40.16 35.63
C GLU A 559 30.01 39.15 35.04
N ILE A 560 29.22 39.61 34.05
CA ILE A 560 28.32 38.78 33.24
C ILE A 560 28.53 39.07 31.75
N ILE A 561 28.49 38.02 30.93
CA ILE A 561 28.41 38.11 29.47
C ILE A 561 27.10 37.44 29.04
N LEU A 562 26.33 38.12 28.19
CA LEU A 562 25.03 37.63 27.70
C LEU A 562 25.13 37.16 26.25
N PRO A 563 24.40 36.12 25.83
CA PRO A 563 24.23 35.83 24.41
C PRO A 563 23.55 37.00 23.68
N ILE A 564 23.85 37.13 22.40
CA ILE A 564 23.27 38.17 21.54
C ILE A 564 21.74 38.24 21.65
N LYS A 565 21.05 37.09 21.69
CA LYS A 565 19.58 37.06 21.79
C LYS A 565 19.10 37.63 23.12
N LEU A 566 19.69 37.20 24.23
CA LEU A 566 19.30 37.61 25.57
C LEU A 566 19.66 39.07 25.86
N TYR A 567 20.76 39.57 25.29
CA TYR A 567 21.12 40.98 25.31
C TYR A 567 20.08 41.84 24.58
N ARG A 568 19.62 41.40 23.40
CA ARG A 568 18.53 42.05 22.66
C ARG A 568 17.21 42.02 23.44
N ASP A 569 16.89 40.90 24.07
CA ASP A 569 15.67 40.76 24.85
C ASP A 569 15.68 41.68 26.10
N LEU A 570 16.84 41.83 26.76
CA LEU A 570 16.95 42.59 28.01
C LEU A 570 17.06 44.12 27.81
N PHE A 571 17.68 44.59 26.72
CA PHE A 571 17.93 46.01 26.50
C PHE A 571 17.21 46.62 25.28
N GLU A 572 16.59 45.79 24.42
CA GLU A 572 15.97 46.20 23.13
C GLU A 572 16.82 47.08 22.17
N PRO A 573 18.16 46.97 22.06
CA PRO A 573 18.88 47.70 21.03
C PRO A 573 18.65 47.08 19.65
N ASP A 574 18.80 47.89 18.60
CA ASP A 574 18.86 47.44 17.19
C ASP A 574 20.24 46.79 16.88
N TYR A 575 20.67 45.88 17.75
CA TYR A 575 22.02 45.33 17.80
C TYR A 575 22.21 44.20 16.77
N ARG A 576 23.19 44.37 15.88
CA ARG A 576 23.61 43.39 14.86
C ARG A 576 24.98 42.80 15.24
N SER A 577 25.20 41.51 14.93
CA SER A 577 26.49 40.85 15.19
C SER A 577 27.65 41.63 14.57
N GLY A 578 28.74 41.81 15.32
CA GLY A 578 29.92 42.58 14.90
C GLY A 578 29.96 44.06 15.32
N ALA A 579 28.91 44.61 15.95
CA ALA A 579 28.93 45.97 16.52
C ALA A 579 29.35 45.97 18.01
N ILE A 580 29.92 47.09 18.51
CA ILE A 580 30.21 47.25 19.95
C ILE A 580 28.89 47.40 20.71
N PRO A 581 28.60 46.58 21.74
CA PRO A 581 27.37 46.69 22.51
C PRO A 581 27.30 48.01 23.29
N GLU A 582 26.16 48.72 23.21
CA GLU A 582 25.97 50.05 23.80
C GLU A 582 25.87 50.05 25.34
N PHE A 583 25.34 48.97 25.94
CA PHE A 583 25.03 48.91 27.38
C PHE A 583 26.10 48.22 28.23
N LEU A 584 27.34 48.16 27.75
CA LEU A 584 28.46 47.60 28.52
C LEU A 584 28.74 48.43 29.78
N GLY A 585 29.05 47.74 30.88
CA GLY A 585 29.26 48.33 32.20
C GLY A 585 27.99 48.54 33.01
N LYS A 586 26.79 48.33 32.44
CA LYS A 586 25.52 48.38 33.18
C LYS A 586 25.39 47.20 34.16
N LYS A 587 24.66 47.44 35.26
CA LYS A 587 24.33 46.41 36.24
C LYS A 587 23.10 45.62 35.77
N ILE A 588 23.19 44.31 35.89
CA ILE A 588 22.12 43.35 35.63
C ILE A 588 21.90 42.57 36.92
N THR A 589 20.67 42.54 37.40
CA THR A 589 20.27 41.72 38.54
C THR A 589 19.85 40.35 38.04
N VAL A 590 20.47 39.30 38.57
CA VAL A 590 20.09 37.91 38.32
C VAL A 590 19.32 37.42 39.54
N SER A 591 18.06 37.05 39.32
CA SER A 591 17.14 36.57 40.35
C SER A 591 16.77 35.12 40.08
N LEU A 592 16.70 34.30 41.12
CA LEU A 592 16.18 32.94 41.06
C LEU A 592 14.87 32.85 41.84
N SER A 593 13.79 32.41 41.21
CA SER A 593 12.49 32.19 41.85
C SER A 593 12.00 30.75 41.62
N ASN A 594 11.03 30.27 42.42
CA ASN A 594 10.35 29.01 42.13
C ASN A 594 9.45 29.18 40.89
N TYR A 595 9.42 28.17 40.04
CA TYR A 595 8.63 28.12 38.80
C TYR A 595 7.14 28.25 39.14
N GLY A 596 6.53 29.34 38.65
CA GLY A 596 5.10 29.62 38.85
C GLY A 596 4.74 30.37 40.14
N GLU A 597 5.70 30.72 41.00
CA GLU A 597 5.46 31.58 42.18
C GLU A 597 6.17 32.93 42.03
N THR A 598 5.44 34.05 42.20
CA THR A 598 6.04 35.39 42.22
C THR A 598 6.70 35.76 43.55
N ASP A 599 6.38 35.06 44.64
CA ASP A 599 6.85 35.41 45.98
C ASP A 599 7.22 34.16 46.80
N LYS A 600 8.46 33.66 46.64
CA LYS A 600 9.35 33.18 47.74
C LYS A 600 10.64 32.50 47.24
N LEU A 601 11.70 32.72 48.02
CA LEU A 601 13.11 32.30 47.85
C LEU A 601 13.88 32.95 46.69
N THR A 602 13.74 34.26 46.56
CA THR A 602 14.54 35.07 45.63
C THR A 602 15.96 35.26 46.14
N LYS A 603 16.93 34.51 45.59
CA LYS A 603 18.35 34.93 45.69
C LYS A 603 18.66 35.84 44.52
N THR A 604 19.03 37.08 44.81
CA THR A 604 19.38 38.10 43.82
C THR A 604 20.87 38.41 43.86
N LYS A 605 21.47 38.63 42.69
CA LYS A 605 22.85 39.09 42.59
C LYS A 605 23.00 40.09 41.46
N GLU A 606 23.62 41.23 41.75
CA GLU A 606 23.98 42.22 40.73
C GLU A 606 25.33 41.90 40.09
N LEU A 607 25.33 41.82 38.76
CA LEU A 607 26.51 41.57 37.93
C LEU A 607 26.66 42.70 36.90
N THR A 608 27.89 43.02 36.54
CA THR A 608 28.23 44.04 35.55
C THR A 608 28.33 43.41 34.17
N LEU A 609 27.54 43.88 33.20
CA LEU A 609 27.61 43.41 31.82
C LEU A 609 28.96 43.79 31.19
N LYS A 610 29.75 42.78 30.81
CA LYS A 610 31.07 42.98 30.22
C LYS A 610 31.16 42.71 28.73
N GLY A 611 30.16 42.04 28.17
CA GLY A 611 30.17 41.74 26.75
C GLY A 611 28.98 40.93 26.28
N VAL A 612 28.92 40.71 24.97
CA VAL A 612 27.85 39.97 24.30
C VAL A 612 28.43 38.84 23.46
N ALA A 613 28.06 37.59 23.74
CA ALA A 613 28.61 36.39 23.12
C ALA A 613 27.85 35.95 21.86
N GLU A 614 28.59 35.54 20.82
CA GLU A 614 28.01 34.98 19.59
C GLU A 614 27.64 33.50 19.78
N GLU A 615 26.41 33.13 19.43
CA GLU A 615 25.92 31.75 19.59
C GLU A 615 26.54 30.85 18.52
N THR A 616 27.41 29.91 18.92
CA THR A 616 28.13 29.01 18.01
C THR A 616 27.42 27.67 17.77
N HIS A 617 26.28 27.41 18.43
CA HIS A 617 25.54 26.16 18.34
C HIS A 617 24.05 26.39 18.03
N SER A 618 23.49 25.57 17.14
CA SER A 618 22.09 25.62 16.70
C SER A 618 21.07 25.06 17.70
N ASP A 619 21.52 24.58 18.86
CA ASP A 619 20.66 24.02 19.90
C ASP A 619 20.01 25.12 20.74
N SER A 620 18.72 24.96 21.00
CA SER A 620 17.80 25.92 21.65
C SER A 620 18.10 26.29 23.13
N SER A 621 19.33 26.06 23.60
CA SER A 621 19.80 26.30 24.97
C SER A 621 20.36 27.72 25.11
N GLN A 622 19.74 28.56 25.95
CA GLN A 622 20.25 29.89 26.26
C GLN A 622 21.36 29.78 27.31
N TYR A 623 22.58 30.17 26.95
CA TYR A 623 23.73 30.21 27.87
C TYR A 623 23.74 31.54 28.66
N ILE A 624 24.25 31.55 29.88
CA ILE A 624 24.65 32.80 30.56
C ILE A 624 26.08 32.61 31.05
N TYR A 625 26.93 33.61 30.88
CA TYR A 625 28.33 33.50 31.24
C TYR A 625 28.63 34.37 32.46
N ILE A 626 29.02 33.75 33.57
CA ILE A 626 29.35 34.43 34.84
C ILE A 626 30.56 33.73 35.48
N ASN A 627 31.30 34.44 36.33
CA ASN A 627 32.43 33.84 37.06
C ASN A 627 31.94 32.83 38.13
N GLY A 628 32.58 31.67 38.23
CA GLY A 628 32.21 30.59 39.16
C GLY A 628 32.25 30.97 40.64
N ASP A 629 33.12 31.89 41.06
CA ASP A 629 33.20 32.39 42.44
C ASP A 629 32.00 33.26 42.83
N ASP A 630 31.32 33.87 41.85
CA ASP A 630 30.12 34.66 42.12
C ASP A 630 28.90 33.82 42.43
N GLY A 631 28.91 32.56 42.01
CA GLY A 631 27.90 31.55 42.30
C GLY A 631 28.01 30.96 43.71
N LYS A 632 28.84 31.50 44.62
CA LYS A 632 29.05 30.97 45.99
C LYS A 632 27.77 30.68 46.79
N ASN A 633 26.62 31.21 46.39
CA ASN A 633 25.33 31.02 47.04
C ASN A 633 24.27 30.24 46.23
N ILE A 634 24.57 29.82 45.01
CA ILE A 634 23.66 29.00 44.21
C ILE A 634 24.46 27.72 43.97
N ARG A 635 24.13 26.66 44.69
CA ARG A 635 24.82 25.37 44.64
C ARG A 635 23.73 24.32 44.67
N SER A 636 23.31 23.81 43.51
CA SER A 636 22.59 22.53 43.44
C SER A 636 23.57 21.48 42.91
N TYR A 637 23.91 20.53 43.78
CA TYR A 637 24.68 19.36 43.39
C TYR A 637 23.69 18.27 43.01
N THR A 638 23.64 17.92 41.74
CA THR A 638 22.88 16.76 41.26
C THR A 638 23.87 15.73 40.73
N LEU A 639 24.10 14.69 41.52
CA LEU A 639 24.77 13.45 41.10
C LEU A 639 23.73 12.64 40.31
N PHE A 640 24.08 12.19 39.11
CA PHE A 640 23.23 11.28 38.33
C PHE A 640 23.41 9.85 38.85
N CYS A 641 22.40 9.33 39.54
CA CYS A 641 22.23 7.89 39.76
C CYS A 641 20.78 7.54 39.44
N ASN A 642 20.48 7.14 38.20
CA ASN A 642 19.17 6.55 37.88
C ASN A 642 19.38 5.21 37.15
N GLN A 643 18.73 4.15 37.65
CA GLN A 643 18.68 2.81 37.07
C GLN A 643 17.74 2.79 35.86
N ASN A 644 18.22 2.69 34.61
CA ASN A 644 17.36 3.15 33.50
C ASN A 644 17.32 2.31 32.22
N PHE A 645 17.96 1.15 32.15
CA PHE A 645 17.80 0.26 31.00
C PHE A 645 18.02 -1.22 31.33
N ALA A 646 17.39 -2.10 30.55
CA ALA A 646 17.63 -3.54 30.58
C ALA A 646 18.24 -3.97 29.24
N ILE A 647 19.27 -4.81 29.30
CA ILE A 647 19.85 -5.47 28.13
C ILE A 647 19.25 -6.87 28.07
N ALA A 648 18.43 -7.12 27.05
CA ALA A 648 17.82 -8.42 26.80
C ALA A 648 18.62 -9.18 25.74
N ASN A 649 19.06 -10.39 26.06
CA ASN A 649 19.52 -11.33 25.04
C ASN A 649 18.30 -12.02 24.42
N ILE A 650 18.08 -11.78 23.14
CA ILE A 650 16.92 -12.25 22.38
C ILE A 650 17.24 -13.39 21.41
N SER A 651 18.48 -13.88 21.38
CA SER A 651 18.95 -14.95 20.47
C SER A 651 18.11 -16.24 20.55
N THR A 652 17.48 -16.50 21.69
CA THR A 652 16.69 -17.71 21.95
C THR A 652 15.24 -17.60 21.46
N LEU A 653 14.79 -16.42 21.03
CA LEU A 653 13.39 -16.17 20.65
C LEU A 653 13.19 -16.38 19.15
N SER A 654 12.16 -17.15 18.77
CA SER A 654 11.73 -17.24 17.38
C SER A 654 11.11 -15.91 16.92
N LYS A 655 11.06 -15.67 15.60
CA LYS A 655 10.42 -14.48 15.02
C LYS A 655 9.00 -14.18 15.52
N GLY A 656 8.20 -15.24 15.75
CA GLY A 656 6.85 -15.10 16.31
C GLY A 656 6.88 -14.61 17.76
N GLN A 657 7.73 -15.23 18.58
CA GLN A 657 7.92 -14.85 19.98
C GLN A 657 8.52 -13.45 20.14
N LEU A 658 9.43 -13.04 19.24
CA LEU A 658 9.96 -11.68 19.20
C LEU A 658 8.87 -10.64 18.93
N THR A 659 7.93 -10.96 18.04
CA THR A 659 6.82 -10.05 17.72
C THR A 659 5.94 -9.86 18.95
N GLU A 660 5.51 -10.96 19.59
CA GLU A 660 4.70 -10.94 20.80
C GLU A 660 5.42 -10.24 21.97
N PHE A 661 6.73 -10.47 22.09
CA PHE A 661 7.57 -9.82 23.10
C PHE A 661 7.57 -8.30 22.95
N PHE A 662 7.82 -7.78 21.75
CA PHE A 662 7.82 -6.32 21.54
C PHE A 662 6.41 -5.70 21.61
N GLU A 663 5.38 -6.43 21.18
CA GLU A 663 3.98 -6.04 21.32
C GLU A 663 3.61 -5.84 22.79
N MET A 664 3.89 -6.84 23.64
CA MET A 664 3.65 -6.77 25.08
C MET A 664 4.45 -5.65 25.75
N LEU A 665 5.73 -5.48 25.38
CA LEU A 665 6.57 -4.42 25.94
C LEU A 665 5.97 -3.03 25.67
N ARG A 666 5.59 -2.74 24.43
CA ARG A 666 5.09 -1.41 24.05
C ARG A 666 3.64 -1.18 24.47
N GLU A 667 2.73 -2.12 24.17
CA GLU A 667 1.30 -1.90 24.37
C GLU A 667 0.86 -2.01 25.83
N LYS A 668 1.51 -2.86 26.63
CA LYS A 668 1.12 -3.12 28.02
C LYS A 668 2.04 -2.45 29.04
N TYR A 669 3.34 -2.44 28.79
CA TYR A 669 4.33 -1.99 29.78
C TYR A 669 4.97 -0.64 29.45
N GLU A 670 4.64 -0.05 28.29
CA GLU A 670 5.20 1.20 27.79
C GLU A 670 6.73 1.19 27.77
N ILE A 671 7.32 0.04 27.39
CA ILE A 671 8.76 -0.17 27.26
C ILE A 671 9.12 -0.18 25.77
N ALA A 672 10.04 0.69 25.39
CA ALA A 672 10.58 0.76 24.05
C ALA A 672 11.97 0.13 23.95
N THR A 673 12.34 -0.22 22.73
CA THR A 673 13.66 -0.74 22.37
C THR A 673 14.57 0.42 21.95
N ALA A 674 15.80 0.52 22.47
CA ALA A 674 16.80 1.52 22.10
C ALA A 674 17.78 0.91 21.09
N ASN A 675 17.40 0.94 19.81
CA ASN A 675 18.33 0.75 18.71
C ASN A 675 18.18 1.96 17.75
N ILE A 676 19.24 2.35 17.05
CA ILE A 676 19.20 3.38 16.00
C ILE A 676 18.03 3.15 15.03
N MET A 677 17.66 1.89 14.79
CA MET A 677 16.54 1.50 13.93
C MET A 677 15.16 1.71 14.56
N SER A 678 14.98 1.56 15.87
CA SER A 678 13.65 1.56 16.50
C SER A 678 12.98 2.93 16.45
N TYR A 679 13.74 4.01 16.70
CA TYR A 679 13.25 5.38 16.62
C TYR A 679 12.68 5.70 15.23
N SER A 680 13.41 5.35 14.17
CA SER A 680 12.95 5.56 12.79
C SER A 680 11.74 4.68 12.43
N VAL A 681 11.67 3.44 12.94
CA VAL A 681 10.54 2.52 12.71
C VAL A 681 9.24 3.02 13.34
N TYR A 682 9.28 3.55 14.56
CA TYR A 682 8.09 4.05 15.23
C TYR A 682 7.58 5.35 14.61
N ASP A 683 8.45 6.32 14.30
CA ASP A 683 8.05 7.62 13.72
C ASP A 683 7.48 7.47 12.29
N LEU A 684 8.01 6.52 11.52
CA LEU A 684 7.50 6.22 10.18
C LEU A 684 6.16 5.48 10.18
N GLU A 685 5.85 4.69 11.21
CA GLU A 685 4.56 3.99 11.32
C GLU A 685 3.40 4.99 11.33
N ASP A 686 3.47 6.04 12.15
CA ASP A 686 2.43 7.06 12.24
C ASP A 686 2.30 7.86 10.95
N THR A 687 3.43 8.18 10.32
CA THR A 687 3.45 8.85 9.01
C THR A 687 2.79 7.99 7.92
N PHE A 688 3.05 6.68 7.90
CA PHE A 688 2.40 5.75 6.98
C PHE A 688 0.90 5.62 7.26
N LYS A 689 0.49 5.51 8.53
CA LYS A 689 -0.93 5.45 8.90
C LYS A 689 -1.66 6.71 8.48
N LEU A 690 -1.12 7.90 8.75
CA LEU A 690 -1.72 9.18 8.35
C LEU A 690 -1.86 9.30 6.82
N SER A 691 -0.79 8.98 6.08
CA SER A 691 -0.80 9.07 4.61
C SER A 691 -1.74 8.05 3.95
N SER A 692 -1.93 6.87 4.56
CA SER A 692 -2.82 5.84 4.04
C SER A 692 -4.29 6.29 3.98
N VAL A 693 -4.78 7.05 4.94
CA VAL A 693 -6.17 7.54 4.95
C VAL A 693 -6.46 8.39 3.72
N ILE A 694 -5.55 9.32 3.38
CA ILE A 694 -5.69 10.20 2.22
C ILE A 694 -5.61 9.39 0.92
N LEU A 695 -4.62 8.49 0.82
CA LEU A 695 -4.45 7.62 -0.35
C LEU A 695 -5.65 6.70 -0.56
N GLN A 696 -6.28 6.20 0.51
CA GLN A 696 -7.46 5.34 0.42
C GLN A 696 -8.66 6.08 -0.17
N ILE A 697 -8.90 7.33 0.24
CA ILE A 697 -10.00 8.14 -0.30
C ILE A 697 -9.79 8.40 -1.79
N ILE A 698 -8.57 8.79 -2.18
CA ILE A 698 -8.21 9.03 -3.59
C ILE A 698 -8.36 7.73 -4.39
N ALA A 699 -7.86 6.61 -3.86
CA ALA A 699 -7.92 5.30 -4.50
C ALA A 699 -9.36 4.86 -4.79
N VAL A 700 -10.27 5.00 -3.82
CA VAL A 700 -11.69 4.62 -3.98
C VAL A 700 -12.34 5.44 -5.08
N ILE A 701 -12.13 6.76 -5.11
CA ILE A 701 -12.69 7.64 -6.14
C ILE A 701 -12.14 7.25 -7.52
N MET A 702 -10.82 7.10 -7.64
CA MET A 702 -10.18 6.68 -8.89
C MET A 702 -10.65 5.29 -9.35
N PHE A 703 -10.88 4.38 -8.41
CA PHE A 703 -11.36 3.04 -8.71
C PHE A 703 -12.77 3.06 -9.29
N ILE A 704 -13.68 3.83 -8.70
CA ILE A 704 -15.04 4.04 -9.25
C ILE A 704 -14.98 4.60 -10.67
N VAL A 705 -14.16 5.63 -10.90
CA VAL A 705 -13.97 6.23 -12.23
C VAL A 705 -13.41 5.20 -13.22
N SER A 706 -12.46 4.37 -12.79
CA SER A 706 -11.88 3.32 -13.64
C SER A 706 -12.91 2.24 -14.00
N LEU A 707 -13.78 1.82 -13.08
CA LEU A 707 -14.86 0.87 -13.35
C LEU A 707 -15.88 1.45 -14.34
N LEU A 708 -16.27 2.71 -14.18
CA LEU A 708 -17.14 3.40 -15.15
C LEU A 708 -16.52 3.46 -16.54
N LEU A 709 -15.20 3.66 -16.62
CA LEU A 709 -14.49 3.66 -17.90
C LEU A 709 -14.44 2.26 -18.53
N VAL A 710 -14.26 1.19 -17.74
CA VAL A 710 -14.37 -0.21 -18.23
C VAL A 710 -15.76 -0.45 -18.81
N ILE A 711 -16.82 -0.08 -18.09
CA ILE A 711 -18.21 -0.22 -18.55
C ILE A 711 -18.43 0.55 -19.85
N ASN A 712 -18.01 1.81 -19.91
CA ASN A 712 -18.16 2.67 -21.08
C ASN A 712 -17.37 2.12 -22.29
N THR A 713 -16.16 1.63 -22.07
CA THR A 713 -15.33 1.02 -23.13
C THR A 713 -16.02 -0.20 -23.73
N VAL A 714 -16.60 -1.08 -22.89
CA VAL A 714 -17.36 -2.25 -23.35
C VAL A 714 -18.66 -1.81 -24.04
N PHE A 715 -19.39 -0.85 -23.48
CA PHE A 715 -20.63 -0.34 -24.06
C PHE A 715 -20.43 0.28 -25.45
N VAL A 716 -19.43 1.15 -25.60
CA VAL A 716 -19.10 1.78 -26.89
C VAL A 716 -18.68 0.72 -27.89
N PHE A 717 -17.90 -0.28 -27.46
CA PHE A 717 -17.52 -1.38 -28.32
C PHE A 717 -18.76 -2.12 -28.84
N VAL A 718 -19.64 -2.59 -27.93
CA VAL A 718 -20.88 -3.31 -28.29
C VAL A 718 -21.73 -2.49 -29.25
N THR A 719 -21.89 -1.19 -28.98
CA THR A 719 -22.69 -0.30 -29.83
C THR A 719 -22.06 -0.12 -31.21
N SER A 720 -20.74 0.07 -31.29
CA SER A 720 -20.01 0.22 -32.55
C SER A 720 -19.91 -1.06 -33.39
N LYS A 721 -20.14 -2.22 -32.77
CA LYS A 721 -20.07 -3.55 -33.40
C LYS A 721 -21.41 -4.26 -33.42
N THR A 722 -22.51 -3.52 -33.29
CA THR A 722 -23.87 -4.07 -33.31
C THR A 722 -24.14 -4.87 -34.58
N LYS A 723 -23.74 -4.35 -35.75
CA LYS A 723 -23.87 -5.04 -37.05
C LYS A 723 -23.11 -6.38 -37.07
N GLU A 724 -21.84 -6.38 -36.67
CA GLU A 724 -21.00 -7.58 -36.56
C GLU A 724 -21.60 -8.62 -35.60
N ILE A 725 -22.14 -8.19 -34.45
CA ILE A 725 -22.86 -9.05 -33.50
C ILE A 725 -24.10 -9.66 -34.15
N GLY A 726 -24.89 -8.87 -34.89
CA GLY A 726 -26.06 -9.33 -35.61
C GLY A 726 -25.72 -10.42 -36.65
N ILE A 727 -24.63 -10.21 -37.39
CA ILE A 727 -24.11 -11.16 -38.38
C ILE A 727 -23.68 -12.47 -37.71
N MET A 728 -22.92 -12.39 -36.61
CA MET A 728 -22.54 -13.57 -35.83
C MET A 728 -23.75 -14.38 -35.34
N ARG A 729 -24.78 -13.68 -34.85
CA ARG A 729 -26.03 -14.33 -34.43
C ARG A 729 -26.78 -14.94 -35.59
N ALA A 730 -26.78 -14.33 -36.77
CA ALA A 730 -27.38 -14.89 -37.96
C ALA A 730 -26.74 -16.21 -38.39
N PHE A 731 -25.45 -16.40 -38.14
CA PHE A 731 -24.79 -17.70 -38.38
C PHE A 731 -25.21 -18.79 -37.40
N GLY A 732 -25.84 -18.42 -36.28
CA GLY A 732 -26.24 -19.32 -35.20
C GLY A 732 -25.26 -19.36 -34.03
N ILE A 733 -24.39 -18.34 -33.90
CA ILE A 733 -23.56 -18.18 -32.69
C ILE A 733 -24.47 -17.75 -31.54
N SER A 734 -24.36 -18.46 -30.42
CA SER A 734 -25.16 -18.18 -29.22
C SER A 734 -24.78 -16.82 -28.62
N GLY A 735 -25.76 -16.13 -28.02
CA GLY A 735 -25.50 -14.87 -27.31
C GLY A 735 -24.45 -15.03 -26.21
N LYS A 736 -24.40 -16.20 -25.57
CA LYS A 736 -23.39 -16.57 -24.58
C LYS A 736 -21.98 -16.56 -25.16
N SER A 737 -21.72 -17.22 -26.29
CA SER A 737 -20.39 -17.23 -26.92
C SER A 737 -19.95 -15.84 -27.37
N ILE A 738 -20.87 -14.97 -27.78
CA ILE A 738 -20.55 -13.58 -28.12
C ILE A 738 -20.12 -12.80 -26.87
N ILE A 739 -20.82 -12.99 -25.73
CA ILE A 739 -20.41 -12.42 -24.44
C ILE A 739 -19.02 -12.91 -24.04
N GLU A 740 -18.73 -14.21 -24.20
CA GLU A 740 -17.41 -14.80 -23.90
C GLU A 740 -16.29 -14.17 -24.76
N ILE A 741 -16.53 -13.93 -26.05
CA ILE A 741 -15.58 -13.24 -26.94
C ILE A 741 -15.24 -11.84 -26.39
N HIS A 742 -16.24 -11.10 -25.90
CA HIS A 742 -16.01 -9.77 -25.36
C HIS A 742 -15.41 -9.78 -23.96
N LEU A 743 -15.71 -10.80 -23.14
CA LEU A 743 -15.11 -10.98 -21.82
C LEU A 743 -13.61 -11.23 -21.89
N VAL A 744 -13.10 -11.92 -22.92
CA VAL A 744 -11.65 -12.11 -23.13
C VAL A 744 -10.91 -10.77 -23.15
N LYS A 745 -11.48 -9.72 -23.76
CA LYS A 745 -10.89 -8.38 -23.77
C LYS A 745 -10.80 -7.78 -22.37
N VAL A 746 -11.84 -7.93 -21.56
CA VAL A 746 -11.87 -7.41 -20.18
C VAL A 746 -10.92 -8.19 -19.29
N ILE A 747 -10.87 -9.51 -19.43
CA ILE A 747 -9.92 -10.38 -18.73
C ILE A 747 -8.48 -10.00 -19.08
N PHE A 748 -8.18 -9.70 -20.35
CA PHE A 748 -6.86 -9.23 -20.73
C PHE A 748 -6.49 -7.91 -20.04
N ILE A 749 -7.39 -6.93 -20.03
CA ILE A 749 -7.19 -5.65 -19.32
C ILE A 749 -6.93 -5.89 -17.83
N ALA A 750 -7.72 -6.76 -17.21
CA ALA A 750 -7.60 -7.16 -15.80
C ALA A 750 -6.25 -7.84 -15.50
N ILE A 751 -5.81 -8.78 -16.33
CA ILE A 751 -4.52 -9.47 -16.16
C ILE A 751 -3.35 -8.50 -16.28
N VAL A 752 -3.34 -7.64 -17.30
CA VAL A 752 -2.25 -6.66 -17.49
C VAL A 752 -2.19 -5.70 -16.31
N SER A 753 -3.35 -5.19 -15.87
CA SER A 753 -3.45 -4.34 -14.68
C SER A 753 -2.91 -5.04 -13.44
N PHE A 754 -3.37 -6.27 -13.17
CA PHE A 754 -2.92 -7.07 -12.03
C PHE A 754 -1.40 -7.28 -12.01
N VAL A 755 -0.81 -7.63 -13.15
CA VAL A 755 0.64 -7.84 -13.23
C VAL A 755 1.39 -6.54 -12.94
N LEU A 756 1.02 -5.43 -13.59
CA LEU A 756 1.66 -4.13 -13.38
C LEU A 756 1.54 -3.66 -11.93
N THR A 757 0.35 -3.79 -11.35
CA THR A 757 0.05 -3.40 -9.99
C THR A 757 0.90 -4.18 -8.96
N ASN A 758 1.06 -5.50 -9.14
CA ASN A 758 1.89 -6.30 -8.24
C ASN A 758 3.39 -6.02 -8.42
N ILE A 759 3.85 -5.76 -9.64
CA ILE A 759 5.23 -5.30 -9.91
C ILE A 759 5.49 -4.00 -9.14
N THR A 760 4.56 -3.04 -9.18
CA THR A 760 4.72 -1.78 -8.44
C THR A 760 4.63 -1.93 -6.93
N ALA A 761 3.88 -2.91 -6.43
CA ALA A 761 3.84 -3.22 -4.99
C ALA A 761 5.20 -3.77 -4.51
N VAL A 762 5.78 -4.73 -5.25
CA VAL A 762 7.12 -5.26 -4.96
C VAL A 762 8.19 -4.18 -5.10
N GLY A 763 8.08 -3.35 -6.15
CA GLY A 763 8.97 -2.21 -6.37
C GLY A 763 8.92 -1.19 -5.22
N LEU A 764 7.74 -0.92 -4.65
CA LEU A 764 7.61 -0.03 -3.50
C LEU A 764 8.33 -0.58 -2.26
N ILE A 765 8.19 -1.89 -1.98
CA ILE A 765 8.89 -2.54 -0.85
C ILE A 765 10.41 -2.44 -1.03
N ALA A 766 10.91 -2.68 -2.24
CA ALA A 766 12.33 -2.58 -2.54
C ALA A 766 12.84 -1.14 -2.43
N LEU A 767 12.08 -0.16 -2.93
CA LEU A 767 12.43 1.25 -2.91
C LEU A 767 12.49 1.80 -1.48
N THR A 768 11.50 1.49 -0.64
CA THR A 768 11.53 1.92 0.76
C THR A 768 12.64 1.22 1.52
N GLY A 769 12.87 -0.08 1.28
CA GLY A 769 14.03 -0.79 1.82
C GLY A 769 15.37 -0.09 1.51
N ALA A 770 15.56 0.35 0.27
CA ALA A 770 16.78 1.03 -0.17
C ALA A 770 16.89 2.49 0.31
N ALA A 771 15.78 3.24 0.34
CA ALA A 771 15.77 4.65 0.73
C ALA A 771 16.10 4.86 2.22
N PHE A 772 15.75 3.88 3.06
CA PHE A 772 15.93 3.95 4.50
C PHE A 772 17.12 3.11 5.02
N SER A 773 17.85 2.42 4.14
CA SER A 773 19.17 1.83 4.45
C SER A 773 20.25 2.89 4.19
N GLY A 774 20.67 3.62 5.22
CA GLY A 774 21.84 4.52 5.17
C GLY A 774 23.16 3.76 5.03
N PRO A 775 24.30 4.47 4.86
CA PRO A 775 25.61 3.87 4.53
C PRO A 775 26.11 2.80 5.52
N ASN A 776 25.60 2.81 6.75
CA ASN A 776 25.95 1.88 7.84
C ASN A 776 24.72 1.20 8.48
N SER A 777 23.50 1.32 7.92
CA SER A 777 22.30 0.77 8.59
C SER A 777 21.80 -0.53 7.96
N LEU A 778 21.36 -1.41 8.84
CA LEU A 778 20.90 -2.76 8.57
C LEU A 778 19.68 -2.81 7.63
N TYR A 779 19.51 -3.92 6.90
CA TYR A 779 18.37 -4.10 6.00
C TYR A 779 17.07 -4.15 6.81
N CYS A 780 16.16 -3.22 6.54
CA CYS A 780 14.83 -3.16 7.14
C CYS A 780 13.76 -3.21 6.03
N SER A 781 12.83 -4.16 6.12
CA SER A 781 11.66 -4.20 5.23
C SER A 781 10.51 -3.42 5.86
N TRP A 782 10.42 -2.14 5.54
CA TRP A 782 9.51 -1.17 6.16
C TRP A 782 8.03 -1.41 5.89
N ILE A 783 7.69 -2.16 4.84
CA ILE A 783 6.31 -2.31 4.40
C ILE A 783 5.97 -3.79 4.30
N ALA A 784 4.83 -4.17 4.89
CA ALA A 784 4.34 -5.53 4.83
C ALA A 784 3.42 -5.74 3.61
N TYR A 785 3.49 -6.95 3.04
CA TYR A 785 2.57 -7.41 2.00
C TYR A 785 1.74 -8.56 2.57
N ASP A 786 0.53 -8.24 3.04
CA ASP A 786 -0.31 -9.14 3.81
C ASP A 786 -1.39 -9.84 2.94
N GLY A 787 -2.11 -10.79 3.54
CA GLY A 787 -3.16 -11.54 2.85
C GLY A 787 -4.34 -10.66 2.38
N ILE A 788 -4.63 -9.57 3.10
CA ILE A 788 -5.69 -8.62 2.72
C ILE A 788 -5.28 -7.87 1.45
N THR A 789 -4.01 -7.44 1.36
CA THR A 789 -3.44 -6.82 0.15
C THR A 789 -3.55 -7.75 -1.06
N VAL A 790 -3.24 -9.03 -0.91
CA VAL A 790 -3.42 -10.03 -1.98
C VAL A 790 -4.89 -10.15 -2.40
N LEU A 791 -5.79 -10.25 -1.43
CA LEU A 791 -7.23 -10.39 -1.68
C LEU A 791 -7.78 -9.17 -2.43
N LEU A 792 -7.43 -7.96 -1.99
CA LEU A 792 -7.82 -6.71 -2.65
C LEU A 792 -7.27 -6.62 -4.07
N SER A 793 -6.01 -7.03 -4.29
CA SER A 793 -5.38 -7.07 -5.61
C SER A 793 -6.18 -7.94 -6.58
N ILE A 794 -6.64 -9.12 -6.13
CA ILE A 794 -7.46 -10.03 -6.95
C ILE A 794 -8.86 -9.45 -7.16
N LEU A 795 -9.53 -8.97 -6.11
CA LEU A 795 -10.90 -8.45 -6.20
C LEU A 795 -10.99 -7.26 -7.16
N CYS A 796 -10.10 -6.28 -7.00
CA CYS A 796 -10.17 -5.03 -7.74
C CYS A 796 -9.60 -5.12 -9.16
N ASN A 797 -8.60 -5.97 -9.41
CA ASN A 797 -8.12 -6.16 -10.78
C ASN A 797 -8.96 -7.16 -11.58
N MET A 798 -9.37 -8.30 -10.97
CA MET A 798 -10.00 -9.39 -11.71
C MET A 798 -11.52 -9.39 -11.56
N ILE A 799 -12.02 -9.46 -10.33
CA ILE A 799 -13.43 -9.78 -10.08
C ILE A 799 -14.34 -8.61 -10.45
N PHE A 800 -14.08 -7.40 -9.95
CA PHE A 800 -14.96 -6.25 -10.21
C PHE A 800 -15.00 -5.84 -11.68
N PRO A 801 -13.87 -5.66 -12.40
CA PRO A 801 -13.93 -5.28 -13.81
C PRO A 801 -14.70 -6.30 -14.67
N ILE A 802 -14.52 -7.59 -14.41
CA ILE A 802 -15.28 -8.66 -15.08
C ILE A 802 -16.77 -8.55 -14.75
N LEU A 803 -17.14 -8.47 -13.47
CA LEU A 803 -18.53 -8.41 -13.02
C LEU A 803 -19.27 -7.20 -13.60
N PHE A 804 -18.70 -6.01 -13.50
CA PHE A 804 -19.31 -4.77 -13.99
C PHE A 804 -19.41 -4.73 -15.51
N SER A 805 -18.48 -5.37 -16.23
CA SER A 805 -18.55 -5.47 -17.70
C SER A 805 -19.74 -6.30 -18.20
N LEU A 806 -20.32 -7.18 -17.37
CA LEU A 806 -21.49 -7.97 -17.75
C LEU A 806 -22.75 -7.12 -17.95
N LEU A 807 -22.82 -5.95 -17.30
CA LEU A 807 -23.97 -5.03 -17.39
C LEU A 807 -24.26 -4.61 -18.84
N PRO A 808 -23.32 -3.97 -19.59
CA PRO A 808 -23.55 -3.63 -20.99
C PRO A 808 -23.62 -4.87 -21.90
N LEU A 809 -22.95 -5.98 -21.55
CA LEU A 809 -22.94 -7.19 -22.37
C LEU A 809 -24.29 -7.93 -22.38
N ASN A 810 -25.09 -7.81 -21.32
CA ASN A 810 -26.42 -8.45 -21.28
C ASN A 810 -27.37 -7.88 -22.36
N LYS A 811 -27.10 -6.67 -22.88
CA LYS A 811 -27.81 -6.11 -24.04
C LYS A 811 -27.74 -7.03 -25.26
N ILE A 812 -26.63 -7.74 -25.46
CA ILE A 812 -26.40 -8.66 -26.60
C ILE A 812 -27.43 -9.79 -26.65
N ASN A 813 -27.74 -10.37 -25.49
CA ASN A 813 -28.75 -11.42 -25.38
C ASN A 813 -30.14 -10.93 -25.76
N ARG A 814 -30.44 -9.64 -25.57
CA ARG A 814 -31.75 -9.04 -25.84
C ARG A 814 -31.90 -8.51 -27.26
N MET A 815 -30.81 -8.23 -27.97
CA MET A 815 -30.86 -7.76 -29.37
C MET A 815 -31.51 -8.82 -30.27
N LYS A 816 -32.30 -8.41 -31.26
CA LYS A 816 -32.72 -9.32 -32.33
C LYS A 816 -31.67 -9.29 -33.45
N PRO A 817 -31.30 -10.43 -34.05
CA PRO A 817 -30.31 -10.46 -35.13
C PRO A 817 -30.67 -9.53 -36.29
N VAL A 818 -31.95 -9.51 -36.69
CA VAL A 818 -32.45 -8.65 -37.77
C VAL A 818 -32.28 -7.15 -37.48
N ASP A 819 -32.60 -6.71 -36.26
CA ASP A 819 -32.47 -5.31 -35.86
C ASP A 819 -31.00 -4.89 -35.81
N ALA A 820 -30.13 -5.80 -35.36
CA ALA A 820 -28.70 -5.56 -35.26
C ALA A 820 -28.03 -5.49 -36.65
N ILE A 821 -28.45 -6.29 -37.62
CA ILE A 821 -27.90 -6.25 -38.99
C ILE A 821 -28.31 -4.95 -39.70
N ARG A 822 -29.51 -4.44 -39.41
CA ARG A 822 -30.07 -3.23 -40.01
C ARG A 822 -29.68 -1.94 -39.26
N SER A 823 -28.99 -2.04 -38.13
CA SER A 823 -28.53 -0.85 -37.40
C SER A 823 -27.43 -0.17 -38.21
N VAL A 824 -27.69 1.08 -38.62
CA VAL A 824 -26.73 1.99 -39.26
C VAL A 824 -25.76 2.54 -38.23
#